data_AF-Q33CP4-F1
#
_entry.id   AF-Q33CP4-F1
#
_cell.length_a   1.000
_cell.length_b   1.000
_cell.length_c   1.000
_cell.angle_alpha   90.00
_cell.angle_beta   90.00
_cell.angle_gamma   90.00
#
_symmetry.space_group_name_H-M   'P 1'
#
loop_
_entity.id
_entity.type
_entity.pdbx_description
1 polymer ?
#
loop_
_entity_poly.entity_id
_entity_poly.type
_entity_poly.pdbx_seq_one_letter_code
_entity_poly.pdbx_strand_id
1 'polypeptide(L)'
;MNINDNLSINSPVDNKNVVVVRARKTDTVFKAFKVAPNIWVAPERYYGESLSIDEEYKVDGGIYDSNFLSQDSEKDKFLQAIITLLKRINSTNAGEKLLSLISTAIPFPYGYIGGGYYAPNMITFGSAPKSNKKLNSLISSTIPFPYAGYRETNYLSSEDNKSFYASNIVIFGPGANIVENNTVFYKKEDAENGMGTMTEIWFQPFLTYKYDEFYIDPAIELIKCLIKSLYFLYGIKPSDDLVIPYRLRSELENIEYSQLNIVDLLVSGGIDPKFINTDPYWFTDNYFSNAKKVFEDHRNIYETQIEGNNAIGNDIKLRLKQKFRININDIWELNLNYFSKEFSIMMPDRFNNALKHFYRKQYYKIDYPENYSINGFVNGQINVQLSLSDRNQDIINKPEEIINLLNGNNVSLMRSNIYGDGLKSTVDDFYSNYKIPYNRAYEYHFNNSNDSSLDNVNIGVIDNIPEIIDVNPYKENCDKFSPVQKITSTREINTNIPWPINYLQAQNTNNEKFSLSSDFVEVVSSKDKSLVYSFLSNVMFYLDSIKDNSPIDTDKKYYLWLREIFRNYSFDITATQEINTDCGINKVVTWFGKALNILNTSDSFVEEFQNLGPISLINKKENLSMPIIEIYGIPNDMLGLPLNDLNEKLFNIYLKNILYFKKVYFNFLDQWWTEYYSQYFDLICMAKQSILAQEKLIKQIIQNKLQDLFKADISMDKLNLMNLATEKTFIDLSNESQIAINNINDFLNKSAICVFDTNIYPKFISFMEQCINSVNSNVTAFIQKCTNITEDEKLQLIKLNTFMNIDFEFFDIQSIKDLITSETDLIKEEKESDYNLFLFTLQEDNNKVIEDISGKNTLVKYSDSISLVYGVNGDALYLKEPDESVSFSNKAFENGLTNSFSICFWLRNLGEDIITSKLIENKADNCGWEIYFENNGLVFSIVDCNGNEENIYLSDVISKNWYYISISIDRLRNQLLIFINDKLIANQSIEQILNIYSSNTISLVNENNPIYIEGLSILNRSITSEEVVNNYFSYLNNSYIRDISGERLEYNKTYELYNYVFPENSLYEVTENNNIYLSIKDTNNLNIQGAKFKLINIDANKQYVQKWDEGVVCLLGDEEKYVDISSENNRIQLVNSKDTAKRIIFNNDIFMPNCLTFAYNNKYLSLSLRDRNYNWMICNNNDNIPKAAHLWALKGI
;
A
#
# COMPACT_ATOMS: atom_id res chain seq x y z
N MET A 1 23.43 -11.62 8.49
CA MET A 1 24.23 -12.19 7.37
C MET A 1 24.99 -11.10 6.63
N ASN A 2 26.26 -11.34 6.27
CA ASN A 2 27.10 -10.37 5.54
C ASN A 2 27.23 -10.78 4.06
N ILE A 3 26.66 -10.01 3.14
CA ILE A 3 26.82 -10.22 1.69
C ILE A 3 28.24 -9.81 1.27
N ASN A 4 28.94 -10.68 0.52
CA ASN A 4 30.30 -10.44 0.06
C ASN A 4 30.33 -9.40 -1.07
N ASP A 5 30.91 -8.24 -0.76
CA ASP A 5 31.00 -7.08 -1.66
C ASP A 5 32.39 -6.92 -2.32
N ASN A 6 33.35 -7.79 -2.00
CA ASN A 6 34.73 -7.69 -2.50
C ASN A 6 34.93 -8.36 -3.87
N LEU A 7 33.89 -8.37 -4.70
CA LEU A 7 33.85 -9.14 -5.95
C LEU A 7 33.66 -8.20 -7.15
N SER A 8 34.37 -8.51 -8.23
CA SER A 8 34.23 -7.88 -9.54
C SER A 8 34.38 -8.94 -10.63
N ILE A 9 33.91 -8.68 -11.84
CA ILE A 9 34.03 -9.63 -12.95
C ILE A 9 35.49 -10.07 -13.19
N ASN A 10 36.43 -9.16 -12.92
CA ASN A 10 37.87 -9.35 -13.08
C ASN A 10 38.55 -10.02 -11.88
N SER A 11 37.82 -10.34 -10.81
CA SER A 11 38.38 -11.03 -9.65
C SER A 11 38.99 -12.38 -10.09
N PRO A 12 40.21 -12.73 -9.64
CA PRO A 12 40.88 -13.96 -10.04
C PRO A 12 40.16 -15.18 -9.44
N VAL A 13 40.25 -16.31 -10.12
CA VAL A 13 39.74 -17.59 -9.61
C VAL A 13 40.57 -18.00 -8.40
N ASP A 14 39.93 -18.12 -7.24
CA ASP A 14 40.56 -18.45 -5.96
C ASP A 14 40.17 -19.85 -5.45
N ASN A 15 39.31 -20.57 -6.19
CA ASN A 15 38.74 -21.86 -5.81
C ASN A 15 38.01 -21.83 -4.44
N LYS A 16 37.47 -20.67 -4.06
CA LYS A 16 36.69 -20.49 -2.82
C LYS A 16 35.48 -19.58 -3.01
N ASN A 17 35.71 -18.34 -3.41
CA ASN A 17 34.68 -17.34 -3.65
C ASN A 17 34.48 -17.06 -5.14
N VAL A 18 35.49 -17.34 -5.97
CA VAL A 18 35.45 -17.20 -7.42
C VAL A 18 35.92 -18.49 -8.06
N VAL A 19 35.05 -19.11 -8.84
CA VAL A 19 35.25 -20.44 -9.42
C VAL A 19 34.87 -20.47 -10.89
N VAL A 20 35.45 -21.41 -11.64
CA VAL A 20 34.98 -21.78 -12.99
C VAL A 20 34.43 -23.20 -12.89
N VAL A 21 33.16 -23.35 -13.22
CA VAL A 21 32.38 -24.56 -12.95
C VAL A 21 31.66 -25.05 -14.19
N ARG A 22 31.40 -26.35 -14.23
CA ARG A 22 30.64 -27.01 -15.29
C ARG A 22 29.14 -26.76 -15.12
N ALA A 23 28.48 -26.48 -16.24
CA ALA A 23 27.03 -26.39 -16.30
C ALA A 23 26.40 -27.78 -16.45
N ARG A 24 25.74 -28.28 -15.39
CA ARG A 24 25.16 -29.63 -15.33
C ARG A 24 26.19 -30.69 -15.74
N LYS A 25 25.84 -31.58 -16.67
CA LYS A 25 26.73 -32.57 -17.28
C LYS A 25 27.14 -32.20 -18.71
N THR A 26 27.05 -30.92 -19.08
CA THR A 26 27.43 -30.43 -20.41
C THR A 26 28.93 -30.15 -20.50
N ASP A 27 29.42 -29.86 -21.70
CA ASP A 27 30.79 -29.38 -21.92
C ASP A 27 30.95 -27.87 -21.67
N THR A 28 29.86 -27.16 -21.36
CA THR A 28 29.86 -25.73 -21.07
C THR A 28 30.37 -25.45 -19.66
N VAL A 29 31.22 -24.42 -19.54
CA VAL A 29 31.70 -23.88 -18.26
C VAL A 29 31.30 -22.42 -18.12
N PHE A 30 31.14 -21.96 -16.88
CA PHE A 30 30.85 -20.56 -16.57
C PHE A 30 31.59 -20.13 -15.30
N LYS A 31 31.77 -18.82 -15.14
CA LYS A 31 32.38 -18.21 -13.95
C LYS A 31 31.31 -17.90 -12.92
N ALA A 32 31.54 -18.26 -11.66
CA ALA A 32 30.61 -18.04 -10.56
C ALA A 32 31.28 -17.38 -9.35
N PHE A 33 30.50 -16.56 -8.64
CA PHE A 33 30.92 -15.71 -7.54
C PHE A 33 30.07 -15.99 -6.30
N LYS A 34 30.67 -16.41 -5.20
CA LYS A 34 29.98 -16.68 -3.93
C LYS A 34 29.73 -15.37 -3.20
N VAL A 35 28.47 -14.95 -3.17
CA VAL A 35 28.02 -13.73 -2.48
C VAL A 35 27.59 -13.99 -1.04
N ALA A 36 27.21 -15.24 -0.73
CA ALA A 36 26.87 -15.71 0.60
C ALA A 36 27.03 -17.24 0.68
N PRO A 37 27.05 -17.86 1.89
CA PRO A 37 27.15 -19.31 2.01
C PRO A 37 26.06 -20.02 1.19
N ASN A 38 26.48 -20.93 0.30
CA ASN A 38 25.62 -21.68 -0.63
C ASN A 38 24.82 -20.83 -1.64
N ILE A 39 25.12 -19.54 -1.81
CA ILE A 39 24.44 -18.65 -2.76
C ILE A 39 25.49 -18.03 -3.69
N TRP A 40 25.34 -18.32 -4.98
CA TRP A 40 26.29 -17.93 -6.02
C TRP A 40 25.61 -17.06 -7.08
N VAL A 41 26.40 -16.18 -7.70
CA VAL A 41 26.02 -15.38 -8.86
C VAL A 41 26.88 -15.79 -10.04
N ALA A 42 26.27 -16.10 -11.17
CA ALA A 42 26.91 -16.37 -12.44
C ALA A 42 26.53 -15.24 -13.41
N PRO A 43 27.35 -14.17 -13.51
CA PRO A 43 26.97 -12.92 -14.18
C PRO A 43 27.05 -13.01 -15.71
N GLU A 44 26.38 -13.99 -16.29
CA GLU A 44 26.35 -14.31 -17.72
C GLU A 44 24.93 -14.78 -18.08
N ARG A 45 24.65 -14.91 -19.39
CA ARG A 45 23.38 -15.46 -19.87
C ARG A 45 23.22 -16.92 -19.46
N TYR A 46 21.98 -17.35 -19.21
CA TYR A 46 21.74 -18.73 -18.81
C TYR A 46 22.12 -19.70 -19.94
N TYR A 47 22.98 -20.67 -19.62
CA TYR A 47 23.62 -21.57 -20.58
C TYR A 47 22.66 -22.58 -21.24
N GLY A 48 21.51 -22.85 -20.61
CA GLY A 48 20.61 -23.91 -21.03
C GLY A 48 19.69 -23.53 -22.19
N GLU A 49 19.58 -22.25 -22.52
CA GLU A 49 18.76 -21.74 -23.63
C GLU A 49 19.64 -21.13 -24.73
N SER A 50 19.28 -21.37 -25.99
CA SER A 50 19.93 -20.69 -27.12
C SER A 50 19.61 -19.21 -27.10
N LEU A 51 20.63 -18.35 -27.24
CA LEU A 51 20.45 -16.89 -27.24
C LEU A 51 19.81 -16.37 -28.54
N SER A 52 19.91 -17.15 -29.62
CA SER A 52 19.22 -16.91 -30.88
C SER A 52 18.23 -18.06 -31.12
N ILE A 53 16.94 -17.73 -31.16
CA ILE A 53 15.85 -18.66 -31.42
C ILE A 53 15.05 -18.21 -32.64
N ASP A 54 14.39 -19.15 -33.30
CA ASP A 54 13.57 -18.86 -34.48
C ASP A 54 12.37 -17.96 -34.11
N GLU A 55 11.99 -17.09 -35.05
CA GLU A 55 10.89 -16.13 -34.87
C GLU A 55 9.58 -16.80 -34.45
N GLU A 56 9.30 -18.03 -34.89
CA GLU A 56 8.08 -18.76 -34.54
C GLU A 56 7.98 -19.05 -33.03
N TYR A 57 9.11 -19.26 -32.35
CA TYR A 57 9.17 -19.58 -30.91
C TYR A 57 9.28 -18.36 -30.01
N LYS A 58 9.52 -17.17 -30.56
CA LYS A 58 9.54 -15.94 -29.78
C LYS A 58 8.16 -15.65 -29.21
N VAL A 59 8.04 -15.63 -27.88
CA VAL A 59 6.78 -15.34 -27.19
C VAL A 59 6.42 -13.85 -27.24
N ASP A 60 5.12 -13.55 -27.24
CA ASP A 60 4.58 -12.18 -27.12
C ASP A 60 5.18 -11.44 -25.89
N GLY A 61 5.33 -10.13 -25.97
CA GLY A 61 5.91 -9.29 -24.92
C GLY A 61 7.41 -9.52 -24.64
N GLY A 62 8.04 -10.53 -25.24
CA GLY A 62 9.45 -10.84 -25.04
C GLY A 62 10.37 -9.91 -25.83
N ILE A 63 11.62 -9.80 -25.36
CA ILE A 63 12.71 -9.09 -26.04
C ILE A 63 13.87 -10.08 -26.19
N TYR A 64 14.42 -10.17 -27.41
CA TYR A 64 15.45 -11.16 -27.75
C TYR A 64 16.68 -10.46 -28.30
N ASP A 65 17.77 -10.46 -27.52
CA ASP A 65 19.05 -9.90 -27.92
C ASP A 65 20.17 -10.87 -27.54
N SER A 66 20.89 -11.40 -28.53
CA SER A 66 22.01 -12.32 -28.30
C SER A 66 23.27 -11.61 -27.77
N ASN A 67 23.37 -10.30 -27.92
CA ASN A 67 24.51 -9.49 -27.49
C ASN A 67 24.35 -8.90 -26.09
N PHE A 68 23.16 -8.95 -25.50
CA PHE A 68 22.93 -8.55 -24.12
C PHE A 68 23.68 -9.47 -23.14
N LEU A 69 24.39 -8.87 -22.17
CA LEU A 69 25.30 -9.55 -21.24
C LEU A 69 26.48 -10.28 -21.93
N SER A 70 26.89 -9.79 -23.10
CA SER A 70 28.08 -10.33 -23.80
C SER A 70 29.39 -9.70 -23.33
N GLN A 71 29.38 -8.40 -23.00
CA GLN A 71 30.58 -7.64 -22.65
C GLN A 71 30.90 -7.71 -21.16
N ASP A 72 32.19 -7.74 -20.80
CA ASP A 72 32.64 -7.78 -19.40
C ASP A 72 32.11 -6.60 -18.57
N SER A 73 31.93 -5.42 -19.18
CA SER A 73 31.32 -4.26 -18.52
C SER A 73 29.86 -4.48 -18.14
N GLU A 74 29.09 -5.19 -18.97
CA GLU A 74 27.70 -5.54 -18.66
C GLU A 74 27.65 -6.62 -17.57
N LYS A 75 28.53 -7.63 -17.68
CA LYS A 75 28.66 -8.70 -16.69
C LYS A 75 29.04 -8.17 -15.31
N ASP A 76 29.98 -7.23 -15.24
CA ASP A 76 30.37 -6.58 -13.98
C ASP A 76 29.21 -5.78 -13.39
N LYS A 77 28.54 -4.94 -14.19
CA LYS A 77 27.35 -4.20 -13.76
C LYS A 77 26.27 -5.14 -13.25
N PHE A 78 26.11 -6.31 -13.85
CA PHE A 78 25.11 -7.29 -13.43
C PHE A 78 25.48 -7.90 -12.09
N LEU A 79 26.73 -8.31 -11.93
CA LEU A 79 27.25 -8.78 -10.64
C LEU A 79 27.00 -7.75 -9.53
N GLN A 80 27.34 -6.48 -9.77
CA GLN A 80 27.12 -5.40 -8.80
C GLN A 80 25.63 -5.13 -8.53
N ALA A 81 24.77 -5.21 -9.56
CA ALA A 81 23.33 -5.04 -9.40
C ALA A 81 22.73 -6.14 -8.51
N ILE A 82 23.07 -7.41 -8.75
CA ILE A 82 22.61 -8.52 -7.91
C ILE A 82 23.13 -8.38 -6.47
N ILE A 83 24.40 -8.02 -6.28
CA ILE A 83 24.95 -7.76 -4.93
C ILE A 83 24.18 -6.63 -4.22
N THR A 84 23.85 -5.56 -4.95
CA THR A 84 23.06 -4.43 -4.40
C THR A 84 21.65 -4.87 -4.00
N LEU A 85 20.97 -5.65 -4.84
CA LEU A 85 19.64 -6.19 -4.53
C LEU A 85 19.67 -7.13 -3.33
N LEU A 86 20.65 -8.04 -3.25
CA LEU A 86 20.80 -8.94 -2.11
C LEU A 86 21.12 -8.19 -0.82
N LYS A 87 21.92 -7.12 -0.88
CA LYS A 87 22.16 -6.24 0.27
C LYS A 87 20.90 -5.54 0.75
N ARG A 88 20.07 -5.04 -0.17
CA ARG A 88 18.75 -4.46 0.16
C ARG A 88 17.84 -5.49 0.81
N ILE A 89 17.74 -6.69 0.23
CA ILE A 89 16.92 -7.77 0.82
C ILE A 89 17.43 -8.09 2.23
N ASN A 90 18.75 -8.13 2.41
CA ASN A 90 19.40 -8.42 3.69
C ASN A 90 19.37 -7.25 4.70
N SER A 91 19.02 -6.02 4.31
CA SER A 91 18.93 -4.88 5.24
C SER A 91 17.61 -4.82 6.01
N THR A 92 16.64 -5.66 5.64
CA THR A 92 15.34 -5.79 6.33
C THR A 92 15.27 -7.16 7.01
N ASN A 93 14.74 -7.23 8.24
CA ASN A 93 14.70 -8.46 9.03
C ASN A 93 14.03 -9.64 8.30
N ALA A 94 12.89 -9.38 7.64
CA ALA A 94 12.16 -10.36 6.84
C ALA A 94 13.03 -10.97 5.72
N GLY A 95 13.71 -10.13 4.93
CA GLY A 95 14.57 -10.58 3.83
C GLY A 95 15.88 -11.23 4.31
N GLU A 96 16.45 -10.76 5.41
CA GLU A 96 17.61 -11.40 6.04
C GLU A 96 17.28 -12.82 6.53
N LYS A 97 16.10 -13.01 7.15
CA LYS A 97 15.60 -14.35 7.52
C LYS A 97 15.40 -15.22 6.29
N LEU A 98 14.82 -14.70 5.20
CA LEU A 98 14.65 -15.44 3.94
C LEU A 98 16.00 -15.94 3.37
N LEU A 99 16.98 -15.05 3.26
CA LEU A 99 18.31 -15.40 2.74
C LEU A 99 19.05 -16.38 3.65
N SER A 100 18.94 -16.20 4.97
CA SER A 100 19.52 -17.11 5.97
C SER A 100 18.88 -18.50 5.91
N LEU A 101 17.57 -18.57 5.69
CA LEU A 101 16.86 -19.83 5.47
C LEU A 101 17.34 -20.52 4.19
N ILE A 102 17.42 -19.79 3.08
CA ILE A 102 17.91 -20.33 1.80
C ILE A 102 19.35 -20.84 1.91
N SER A 103 20.22 -20.12 2.62
CA SER A 103 21.61 -20.52 2.90
C SER A 103 21.70 -21.86 3.65
N THR A 104 20.75 -22.14 4.55
CA THR A 104 20.73 -23.37 5.38
C THR A 104 19.78 -24.46 4.87
N ALA A 105 18.92 -24.15 3.91
CA ALA A 105 18.00 -25.08 3.26
C ALA A 105 18.71 -26.00 2.25
N ILE A 106 19.80 -26.64 2.67
CA ILE A 106 20.50 -27.62 1.84
C ILE A 106 19.56 -28.80 1.51
N PRO A 107 19.55 -29.28 0.26
CA PRO A 107 18.99 -30.57 -0.11
C PRO A 107 19.42 -31.72 0.81
N PHE A 108 18.52 -32.66 1.07
CA PHE A 108 18.80 -33.82 1.90
C PHE A 108 19.83 -34.72 1.20
N PRO A 109 20.90 -35.15 1.88
CA PRO A 109 21.94 -35.95 1.25
C PRO A 109 21.52 -37.42 1.09
N TYR A 110 22.00 -38.08 0.03
CA TYR A 110 21.78 -39.50 -0.21
C TYR A 110 22.61 -40.37 0.74
N GLY A 111 22.03 -41.49 1.19
CA GLY A 111 22.69 -42.43 2.11
C GLY A 111 23.83 -43.27 1.50
N TYR A 112 24.43 -44.08 2.36
CA TYR A 112 25.51 -45.03 2.07
C TYR A 112 25.07 -46.10 1.05
N ILE A 113 25.96 -46.50 0.14
CA ILE A 113 25.71 -47.64 -0.76
C ILE A 113 25.83 -48.94 0.06
N GLY A 114 24.71 -49.44 0.59
CA GLY A 114 24.58 -50.80 1.10
C GLY A 114 24.40 -51.80 -0.05
N GLY A 115 25.50 -52.26 -0.64
CA GLY A 115 25.47 -53.32 -1.64
C GLY A 115 25.29 -54.69 -1.00
N GLY A 116 24.09 -55.27 -1.09
CA GLY A 116 23.91 -56.71 -1.09
C GLY A 116 24.55 -57.30 -2.34
N TYR A 117 25.86 -57.54 -2.32
CA TYR A 117 26.55 -58.39 -3.29
C TYR A 117 27.67 -59.14 -2.57
N TYR A 118 27.62 -60.47 -2.65
CA TYR A 118 28.67 -61.38 -2.22
C TYR A 118 30.04 -60.88 -2.71
N ALA A 119 30.98 -60.72 -1.76
CA ALA A 119 32.38 -60.48 -2.06
C ALA A 119 32.92 -61.60 -2.97
N PRO A 120 33.41 -61.33 -4.19
CA PRO A 120 34.20 -62.30 -4.92
C PRO A 120 35.63 -62.25 -4.37
N ASN A 121 36.01 -63.33 -3.68
CA ASN A 121 37.37 -63.82 -3.50
C ASN A 121 38.43 -62.82 -3.03
N MET A 122 38.59 -62.72 -1.70
CA MET A 122 39.90 -62.45 -1.12
C MET A 122 40.86 -63.58 -1.51
N ILE A 123 41.78 -63.30 -2.43
CA ILE A 123 43.02 -64.07 -2.57
C ILE A 123 43.88 -63.73 -1.35
N THR A 124 44.14 -64.74 -0.55
CA THR A 124 45.04 -64.73 0.60
C THR A 124 46.49 -64.64 0.15
N PHE A 125 47.26 -63.71 0.73
CA PHE A 125 48.71 -63.85 0.84
C PHE A 125 49.19 -63.36 2.21
N GLY A 126 49.88 -64.27 2.92
CA GLY A 126 51.09 -63.94 3.68
C GLY A 126 50.97 -63.41 5.10
N SER A 127 50.78 -64.34 6.04
CA SER A 127 51.40 -64.42 7.38
C SER A 127 52.21 -63.22 7.92
N ALA A 128 51.76 -62.71 9.07
CA ALA A 128 52.53 -61.87 9.98
C ALA A 128 53.74 -62.58 10.61
N PRO A 129 54.72 -61.80 11.11
CA PRO A 129 55.32 -62.07 12.41
C PRO A 129 55.20 -60.89 13.38
N LYS A 130 55.00 -61.25 14.65
CA LYS A 130 54.86 -60.39 15.85
C LYS A 130 56.19 -59.71 16.25
N SER A 131 56.16 -58.49 16.78
CA SER A 131 56.56 -58.15 18.19
C SER A 131 56.86 -56.65 18.47
N ASN A 132 56.32 -56.17 19.61
CA ASN A 132 56.78 -55.16 20.60
C ASN A 132 57.60 -53.90 20.22
N LYS A 133 57.08 -52.70 20.56
CA LYS A 133 57.55 -51.78 21.64
C LYS A 133 56.86 -50.40 21.63
N LYS A 134 56.69 -49.81 22.81
CA LYS A 134 56.19 -48.44 23.10
C LYS A 134 57.03 -47.34 22.42
N LEU A 135 56.37 -46.31 21.87
CA LEU A 135 56.79 -44.89 21.99
C LEU A 135 55.67 -43.93 21.58
N ASN A 136 55.51 -42.83 22.33
CA ASN A 136 54.70 -41.66 22.00
C ASN A 136 55.28 -40.91 20.79
N SER A 137 54.39 -40.20 20.08
CA SER A 137 54.56 -38.99 19.25
C SER A 137 54.23 -39.15 17.77
N LEU A 138 53.26 -38.34 17.32
CA LEU A 138 53.16 -37.75 15.99
C LEU A 138 53.36 -38.68 14.79
N ILE A 139 52.28 -39.33 14.33
CA ILE A 139 52.10 -39.62 12.90
C ILE A 139 50.62 -39.42 12.57
N SER A 140 50.36 -38.44 11.69
CA SER A 140 49.17 -38.35 10.86
C SER A 140 49.04 -39.61 10.00
N SER A 141 47.90 -40.27 10.08
CA SER A 141 47.40 -41.16 9.03
C SER A 141 45.89 -40.94 9.02
N THR A 142 45.34 -40.09 8.16
CA THR A 142 45.01 -40.47 6.77
C THR A 142 44.68 -41.96 6.70
N ILE A 143 43.55 -42.33 7.31
CA ILE A 143 42.79 -43.48 6.84
C ILE A 143 42.12 -42.97 5.57
N PRO A 144 42.49 -43.45 4.37
CA PRO A 144 41.71 -43.16 3.19
C PRO A 144 40.39 -43.91 3.37
N PHE A 145 39.30 -43.20 3.68
CA PHE A 145 37.96 -43.74 3.50
C PHE A 145 37.59 -43.54 2.04
N PRO A 146 37.57 -44.58 1.19
CA PRO A 146 37.07 -44.45 -0.15
C PRO A 146 35.55 -44.68 -0.08
N TYR A 147 34.75 -43.68 -0.47
CA TYR A 147 33.39 -43.89 -1.02
C TYR A 147 32.27 -44.48 -0.13
N ALA A 148 32.28 -44.27 1.19
CA ALA A 148 31.20 -44.75 2.06
C ALA A 148 30.71 -43.68 3.05
N GLY A 149 30.29 -42.50 2.56
CA GLY A 149 29.68 -41.39 3.32
C GLY A 149 28.28 -41.02 2.79
N TYR A 150 27.56 -40.14 3.51
CA TYR A 150 26.43 -39.40 2.90
C TYR A 150 26.93 -38.58 1.71
N ARG A 151 26.10 -38.42 0.68
CA ARG A 151 26.47 -37.77 -0.59
C ARG A 151 25.52 -36.62 -0.92
N GLU A 152 26.06 -35.42 -1.04
CA GLU A 152 25.29 -34.21 -1.29
C GLU A 152 24.96 -34.03 -2.79
N THR A 153 23.82 -33.42 -3.09
CA THR A 153 23.38 -33.11 -4.47
C THR A 153 23.60 -31.65 -4.87
N ASN A 154 23.75 -30.76 -3.88
CA ASN A 154 23.80 -29.32 -4.02
C ASN A 154 25.22 -28.81 -4.21
N TYR A 155 25.84 -29.13 -5.35
CA TYR A 155 27.21 -28.73 -5.63
C TYR A 155 27.45 -28.37 -7.10
N LEU A 156 28.43 -27.48 -7.30
CA LEU A 156 29.02 -27.14 -8.59
C LEU A 156 30.34 -27.88 -8.77
N SER A 157 30.55 -28.49 -9.94
CA SER A 157 31.80 -29.21 -10.25
C SER A 157 32.78 -28.30 -10.96
N SER A 158 34.05 -28.32 -10.58
CA SER A 158 35.11 -27.68 -11.37
C SER A 158 35.23 -28.29 -12.77
N GLU A 159 35.84 -27.56 -13.70
CA GLU A 159 36.07 -28.05 -15.07
C GLU A 159 36.82 -29.39 -15.10
N ASP A 160 37.85 -29.54 -14.24
CA ASP A 160 38.64 -30.76 -14.09
C ASP A 160 37.95 -31.88 -13.28
N ASN A 161 36.74 -31.61 -12.78
CA ASN A 161 35.88 -32.53 -12.02
C ASN A 161 36.54 -33.13 -10.76
N LYS A 162 37.44 -32.37 -10.12
CA LYS A 162 38.12 -32.77 -8.87
C LYS A 162 37.73 -31.92 -7.66
N SER A 163 37.19 -30.72 -7.89
CA SER A 163 36.76 -29.81 -6.83
C SER A 163 35.25 -29.61 -6.90
N PHE A 164 34.60 -29.56 -5.75
CA PHE A 164 33.15 -29.45 -5.63
C PHE A 164 32.81 -28.35 -4.62
N TYR A 165 31.93 -27.43 -5.03
CA TYR A 165 31.59 -26.25 -4.24
C TYR A 165 30.10 -26.30 -3.89
N ALA A 166 29.76 -26.21 -2.61
CA ALA A 166 28.38 -26.27 -2.15
C ALA A 166 27.57 -25.07 -2.65
N SER A 167 26.37 -25.34 -3.19
CA SER A 167 25.48 -24.34 -3.76
C SER A 167 24.03 -24.78 -3.68
N ASN A 168 23.20 -23.98 -3.03
CA ASN A 168 21.75 -24.12 -3.03
C ASN A 168 21.15 -23.32 -4.19
N ILE A 169 21.62 -22.07 -4.36
CA ILE A 169 21.13 -21.12 -5.37
C ILE A 169 22.27 -20.66 -6.26
N VAL A 170 22.00 -20.62 -7.56
CA VAL A 170 22.84 -19.92 -8.56
C VAL A 170 21.98 -18.91 -9.32
N ILE A 171 22.32 -17.63 -9.25
CA ILE A 171 21.62 -16.53 -9.94
C ILE A 171 22.35 -16.21 -11.24
N PHE A 172 21.70 -16.45 -12.37
CA PHE A 172 22.15 -16.13 -13.72
C PHE A 172 21.46 -14.87 -14.26
N GLY A 173 22.05 -14.30 -15.31
CA GLY A 173 21.32 -13.43 -16.21
C GLY A 173 20.23 -14.17 -17.00
N PRO A 174 19.43 -13.46 -17.81
CA PRO A 174 18.30 -14.05 -18.51
C PRO A 174 18.68 -15.17 -19.50
N GLY A 175 17.70 -16.02 -19.81
CA GLY A 175 17.73 -16.98 -20.92
C GLY A 175 17.61 -16.31 -22.28
N ALA A 176 16.85 -16.90 -23.22
CA ALA A 176 16.65 -16.35 -24.57
C ALA A 176 15.89 -15.01 -24.55
N ASN A 177 14.77 -14.96 -23.81
CA ASN A 177 13.99 -13.75 -23.59
C ASN A 177 14.59 -12.95 -22.42
N ILE A 178 15.03 -11.71 -22.67
CA ILE A 178 15.79 -10.93 -21.68
C ILE A 178 14.93 -10.24 -20.62
N VAL A 179 13.60 -10.25 -20.76
CA VAL A 179 12.67 -9.65 -19.79
C VAL A 179 11.88 -10.68 -18.99
N GLU A 180 12.17 -11.98 -19.16
CA GLU A 180 11.53 -13.07 -18.43
C GLU A 180 12.43 -13.56 -17.29
N ASN A 181 11.97 -13.35 -16.05
CA ASN A 181 12.58 -13.97 -14.87
C ASN A 181 12.08 -15.42 -14.74
N ASN A 182 12.93 -16.31 -14.26
CA ASN A 182 12.54 -17.71 -14.06
C ASN A 182 13.27 -18.37 -12.88
N THR A 183 12.72 -19.47 -12.39
CA THR A 183 13.30 -20.28 -11.32
C THR A 183 13.17 -21.75 -11.71
N VAL A 184 14.31 -22.42 -11.93
CA VAL A 184 14.36 -23.80 -12.43
C VAL A 184 15.05 -24.73 -11.45
N PHE A 185 14.52 -25.95 -11.35
CA PHE A 185 15.10 -27.02 -10.54
C PHE A 185 16.30 -27.68 -11.26
N TYR A 186 17.27 -28.15 -10.48
CA TYR A 186 18.41 -28.90 -11.03
C TYR A 186 18.03 -30.35 -11.38
N LYS A 187 17.26 -31.02 -10.51
CA LYS A 187 16.67 -32.36 -10.74
C LYS A 187 15.20 -32.38 -10.33
N LYS A 188 14.30 -32.73 -11.24
CA LYS A 188 12.84 -32.71 -11.02
C LYS A 188 12.41 -33.68 -9.92
N GLU A 189 12.90 -34.91 -9.99
CA GLU A 189 12.58 -35.97 -9.02
C GLU A 189 12.85 -35.53 -7.58
N ASP A 190 14.02 -34.93 -7.34
CA ASP A 190 14.44 -34.48 -6.02
C ASP A 190 13.65 -33.23 -5.57
N ALA A 191 13.14 -32.44 -6.51
CA ALA A 191 12.26 -31.31 -6.21
C ALA A 191 10.85 -31.74 -5.75
N GLU A 192 10.42 -32.97 -6.04
CA GLU A 192 9.04 -33.45 -5.81
C GLU A 192 8.93 -34.52 -4.70
N ASN A 193 10.06 -35.10 -4.25
CA ASN A 193 10.08 -36.27 -3.36
C ASN A 193 10.48 -35.98 -1.89
N GLY A 194 10.63 -34.71 -1.50
CA GLY A 194 11.03 -34.27 -0.16
C GLY A 194 12.52 -34.20 0.12
N MET A 195 13.38 -34.65 -0.81
CA MET A 195 14.84 -34.49 -0.68
C MET A 195 15.25 -33.03 -0.85
N GLY A 196 14.76 -32.43 -1.93
CA GLY A 196 15.14 -31.11 -2.40
C GLY A 196 16.28 -31.14 -3.41
N THR A 197 16.40 -30.06 -4.19
CA THR A 197 17.41 -29.92 -5.25
C THR A 197 17.97 -28.50 -5.29
N MET A 198 19.21 -28.35 -5.81
CA MET A 198 19.75 -27.03 -6.18
C MET A 198 18.79 -26.31 -7.14
N THR A 199 18.78 -24.97 -7.08
CA THR A 199 17.93 -24.12 -7.92
C THR A 199 18.78 -23.11 -8.70
N GLU A 200 18.42 -22.92 -9.97
CA GLU A 200 19.00 -21.89 -10.84
C GLU A 200 17.94 -20.81 -11.07
N ILE A 201 18.30 -19.55 -10.86
CA ILE A 201 17.43 -18.38 -11.04
C ILE A 201 17.91 -17.62 -12.27
N TRP A 202 17.00 -17.17 -13.13
CA TRP A 202 17.31 -16.24 -14.22
C TRP A 202 16.69 -14.90 -13.87
N PHE A 203 17.50 -13.84 -13.90
CA PHE A 203 17.05 -12.54 -13.42
C PHE A 203 17.47 -11.39 -14.34
N GLN A 204 16.58 -10.40 -14.50
CA GLN A 204 16.83 -9.15 -15.21
C GLN A 204 16.82 -7.95 -14.24
N PRO A 205 17.98 -7.45 -13.79
CA PRO A 205 18.04 -6.31 -12.88
C PRO A 205 17.98 -4.95 -13.61
N PHE A 206 18.26 -4.87 -14.91
CA PHE A 206 18.44 -3.57 -15.59
C PHE A 206 17.17 -3.01 -16.22
N LEU A 207 16.10 -3.79 -16.28
CA LEU A 207 14.83 -3.38 -16.88
C LEU A 207 13.70 -3.57 -15.87
N THR A 208 12.93 -2.51 -15.65
CA THR A 208 11.63 -2.54 -14.94
C THR A 208 10.54 -2.01 -15.86
N TYR A 209 9.29 -2.08 -15.43
CA TYR A 209 8.15 -1.45 -16.12
C TYR A 209 7.31 -0.67 -15.11
N LYS A 210 6.49 0.25 -15.64
CA LYS A 210 5.52 1.01 -14.84
C LYS A 210 4.19 0.25 -14.77
N TYR A 211 3.58 0.17 -13.59
CA TYR A 211 2.22 -0.32 -13.39
C TYR A 211 1.44 0.76 -12.62
N ASP A 212 0.31 1.20 -13.17
CA ASP A 212 -0.34 2.44 -12.76
C ASP A 212 0.68 3.60 -12.72
N GLU A 213 0.93 4.15 -11.54
CA GLU A 213 1.82 5.29 -11.29
C GLU A 213 3.23 4.92 -10.82
N PHE A 214 3.49 3.65 -10.48
CA PHE A 214 4.75 3.23 -9.85
C PHE A 214 5.58 2.27 -10.71
N TYR A 215 6.91 2.30 -10.56
CA TYR A 215 7.81 1.34 -11.18
C TYR A 215 7.94 0.08 -10.32
N ILE A 216 7.98 -1.10 -10.96
CA ILE A 216 8.17 -2.37 -10.25
C ILE A 216 9.57 -2.40 -9.62
N ASP A 217 9.64 -2.69 -8.32
CA ASP A 217 10.90 -2.82 -7.60
C ASP A 217 11.57 -4.18 -7.95
N PRO A 218 12.77 -4.21 -8.57
CA PRO A 218 13.45 -5.46 -8.89
C PRO A 218 13.76 -6.32 -7.66
N ALA A 219 13.84 -5.76 -6.44
CA ALA A 219 14.05 -6.57 -5.23
C ALA A 219 12.87 -7.50 -4.96
N ILE A 220 11.61 -7.05 -5.15
CA ILE A 220 10.45 -7.91 -4.89
C ILE A 220 10.30 -9.01 -5.96
N GLU A 221 10.70 -8.71 -7.21
CA GLU A 221 10.77 -9.70 -8.29
C GLU A 221 11.86 -10.76 -8.02
N LEU A 222 12.99 -10.38 -7.43
CA LEU A 222 14.02 -11.33 -7.02
C LEU A 222 13.55 -12.17 -5.81
N ILE A 223 12.88 -11.54 -4.83
CA ILE A 223 12.25 -12.23 -3.70
C ILE A 223 11.26 -13.28 -4.19
N LYS A 224 10.45 -12.99 -5.22
CA LYS A 224 9.54 -13.96 -5.85
C LYS A 224 10.26 -15.24 -6.27
N CYS A 225 11.41 -15.09 -6.95
CA CYS A 225 12.23 -16.22 -7.40
C CYS A 225 12.86 -16.97 -6.21
N LEU A 226 13.30 -16.23 -5.19
CA LEU A 226 13.89 -16.80 -3.97
C LEU A 226 12.87 -17.60 -3.15
N ILE A 227 11.63 -17.12 -2.98
CA ILE A 227 10.56 -17.88 -2.32
C ILE A 227 10.26 -19.16 -3.11
N LYS A 228 10.09 -19.06 -4.44
CA LYS A 228 9.84 -20.24 -5.30
C LYS A 228 10.96 -21.28 -5.18
N SER A 229 12.20 -20.85 -4.99
CA SER A 229 13.33 -21.76 -4.77
C SER A 229 13.21 -22.60 -3.49
N LEU A 230 12.52 -22.13 -2.44
CA LEU A 230 12.29 -22.90 -1.22
C LEU A 230 11.49 -24.17 -1.51
N TYR A 231 10.50 -24.12 -2.41
CA TYR A 231 9.75 -25.30 -2.80
C TYR A 231 10.67 -26.38 -3.39
N PHE A 232 11.68 -25.97 -4.17
CA PHE A 232 12.64 -26.89 -4.78
C PHE A 232 13.68 -27.38 -3.76
N LEU A 233 14.16 -26.51 -2.87
CA LEU A 233 15.14 -26.87 -1.84
C LEU A 233 14.57 -27.80 -0.76
N TYR A 234 13.26 -27.75 -0.52
CA TYR A 234 12.55 -28.64 0.41
C TYR A 234 11.99 -29.89 -0.26
N GLY A 235 12.03 -29.99 -1.59
CA GLY A 235 11.50 -31.15 -2.31
C GLY A 235 9.97 -31.22 -2.29
N ILE A 236 9.31 -30.06 -2.16
CA ILE A 236 7.85 -29.93 -2.08
C ILE A 236 7.27 -29.26 -3.34
N LYS A 237 7.97 -29.33 -4.48
CA LYS A 237 7.37 -28.92 -5.76
C LYS A 237 6.12 -29.79 -6.00
N PRO A 238 4.95 -29.19 -6.24
CA PRO A 238 3.76 -29.95 -6.60
C PRO A 238 3.86 -30.48 -8.03
N SER A 239 2.92 -31.37 -8.37
CA SER A 239 2.71 -31.77 -9.77
C SER A 239 2.49 -30.55 -10.66
N ASP A 240 2.96 -30.64 -11.90
CA ASP A 240 2.70 -29.62 -12.93
C ASP A 240 1.21 -29.52 -13.28
N ASP A 241 0.42 -30.55 -12.96
CA ASP A 241 -1.03 -30.64 -13.17
C ASP A 241 -1.85 -30.10 -11.98
N LEU A 242 -1.22 -29.76 -10.84
CA LEU A 242 -1.91 -29.12 -9.73
C LEU A 242 -2.09 -27.63 -10.02
N VAL A 243 -3.16 -27.35 -10.75
CA VAL A 243 -3.51 -26.02 -11.25
C VAL A 243 -4.90 -25.60 -10.80
N ILE A 244 -5.10 -24.29 -10.68
CA ILE A 244 -6.37 -23.65 -10.33
C ILE A 244 -6.83 -22.72 -11.47
N PRO A 245 -8.14 -22.51 -11.64
CA PRO A 245 -8.64 -21.48 -12.56
C PRO A 245 -8.22 -20.10 -12.03
N TYR A 246 -7.68 -19.27 -12.92
CA TYR A 246 -7.14 -17.94 -12.55
C TYR A 246 -7.90 -16.81 -13.22
N ARG A 247 -8.31 -17.00 -14.48
CA ARG A 247 -9.05 -15.99 -15.25
C ARG A 247 -9.92 -16.66 -16.31
N LEU A 248 -11.18 -16.24 -16.42
CA LEU A 248 -11.99 -16.53 -17.60
C LEU A 248 -11.47 -15.72 -18.80
N ARG A 249 -11.23 -16.39 -19.93
CA ARG A 249 -10.85 -15.74 -21.19
C ARG A 249 -12.08 -15.15 -21.88
N SER A 250 -12.62 -14.09 -21.30
CA SER A 250 -13.85 -13.41 -21.74
C SER A 250 -13.76 -12.79 -23.14
N GLU A 251 -12.55 -12.55 -23.63
CA GLU A 251 -12.25 -12.10 -24.98
C GLU A 251 -12.65 -13.14 -26.04
N LEU A 252 -12.60 -14.43 -25.70
CA LEU A 252 -12.88 -15.51 -26.64
C LEU A 252 -14.39 -15.82 -26.74
N GLU A 253 -14.82 -16.25 -27.93
CA GLU A 253 -16.21 -16.70 -28.14
C GLU A 253 -16.55 -17.95 -27.31
N ASN A 254 -15.61 -18.90 -27.21
CA ASN A 254 -15.73 -20.12 -26.40
C ASN A 254 -15.46 -19.86 -24.91
N ILE A 255 -16.02 -20.71 -24.04
CA ILE A 255 -15.66 -20.73 -22.61
C ILE A 255 -14.29 -21.38 -22.50
N GLU A 256 -13.30 -20.61 -22.04
CA GLU A 256 -11.93 -21.06 -21.87
C GLU A 256 -11.34 -20.38 -20.63
N TYR A 257 -10.61 -21.13 -19.81
CA TYR A 257 -9.99 -20.62 -18.60
C TYR A 257 -8.48 -20.62 -18.73
N SER A 258 -7.85 -19.54 -18.27
CA SER A 258 -6.43 -19.53 -17.95
C SER A 258 -6.20 -20.19 -16.61
N GLN A 259 -5.21 -21.08 -16.54
CA GLN A 259 -4.87 -21.85 -15.34
C GLN A 259 -3.51 -21.43 -14.78
N LEU A 260 -3.40 -21.39 -13.46
CA LEU A 260 -2.17 -21.08 -12.74
C LEU A 260 -1.76 -22.25 -11.84
N ASN A 261 -0.47 -22.56 -11.77
CA ASN A 261 0.03 -23.57 -10.85
C ASN A 261 -0.07 -23.07 -9.40
N ILE A 262 -0.38 -23.98 -8.47
CA ILE A 262 -0.57 -23.61 -7.06
C ILE A 262 0.67 -22.93 -6.44
N VAL A 263 1.90 -23.26 -6.87
CA VAL A 263 3.11 -22.57 -6.37
C VAL A 263 3.12 -21.11 -6.79
N ASP A 264 2.81 -20.84 -8.07
CA ASP A 264 2.86 -19.48 -8.57
C ASP A 264 1.74 -18.63 -7.96
N LEU A 265 0.56 -19.21 -7.69
CA LEU A 265 -0.50 -18.53 -6.94
C LEU A 265 -0.05 -18.16 -5.52
N LEU A 266 0.45 -19.15 -4.77
CA LEU A 266 0.84 -18.95 -3.37
C LEU A 266 2.01 -17.97 -3.26
N VAL A 267 3.04 -18.11 -4.10
CA VAL A 267 4.22 -17.24 -4.05
C VAL A 267 3.91 -15.81 -4.48
N SER A 268 3.11 -15.63 -5.54
CA SER A 268 2.92 -14.31 -6.15
C SER A 268 2.13 -13.33 -5.28
N GLY A 269 1.42 -13.81 -4.24
CA GLY A 269 0.63 -12.94 -3.38
C GLY A 269 -0.46 -12.20 -4.16
N GLY A 270 -0.77 -10.97 -3.73
CA GLY A 270 -1.91 -10.20 -4.22
C GLY A 270 -3.22 -10.59 -3.56
N ILE A 271 -4.33 -10.30 -4.23
CA ILE A 271 -5.69 -10.58 -3.79
C ILE A 271 -6.14 -11.98 -4.23
N ASP A 272 -5.73 -12.42 -5.43
CA ASP A 272 -6.08 -13.72 -6.01
C ASP A 272 -5.96 -14.92 -5.04
N PRO A 273 -4.85 -15.10 -4.28
CA PRO A 273 -4.74 -16.24 -3.36
C PRO A 273 -5.76 -16.22 -2.22
N LYS A 274 -6.35 -15.07 -1.86
CA LYS A 274 -7.36 -14.97 -0.78
C LYS A 274 -8.66 -15.73 -1.11
N PHE A 275 -8.93 -16.02 -2.37
CA PHE A 275 -10.10 -16.80 -2.80
C PHE A 275 -9.88 -18.32 -2.74
N ILE A 276 -8.63 -18.78 -2.78
CA ILE A 276 -8.26 -20.20 -2.65
C ILE A 276 -7.87 -20.53 -1.20
N ASN A 277 -7.09 -19.64 -0.58
CA ASN A 277 -6.63 -19.75 0.80
C ASN A 277 -7.69 -19.19 1.76
N THR A 278 -8.70 -20.01 2.06
CA THR A 278 -9.84 -19.66 2.92
C THR A 278 -9.92 -20.53 4.18
N ASP A 279 -10.58 -20.04 5.24
CA ASP A 279 -10.94 -20.86 6.41
C ASP A 279 -12.47 -20.93 6.62
N PRO A 280 -13.09 -22.12 6.46
CA PRO A 280 -12.50 -23.38 5.98
C PRO A 280 -11.95 -23.31 4.56
N TYR A 281 -10.96 -24.17 4.26
CA TYR A 281 -10.55 -24.42 2.88
C TYR A 281 -11.68 -25.09 2.09
N TRP A 282 -12.04 -24.51 0.95
CA TRP A 282 -12.95 -25.14 -0.02
C TRP A 282 -12.17 -25.95 -1.07
N PHE A 283 -10.97 -25.50 -1.42
CA PHE A 283 -10.03 -26.20 -2.30
C PHE A 283 -9.01 -27.04 -1.50
N THR A 284 -8.72 -28.26 -1.95
CA THR A 284 -7.65 -29.10 -1.39
C THR A 284 -7.15 -30.11 -2.41
N ASP A 285 -5.96 -30.66 -2.15
CA ASP A 285 -5.38 -31.76 -2.92
C ASP A 285 -4.55 -32.67 -2.01
N ASN A 286 -4.35 -33.92 -2.43
CA ASN A 286 -3.50 -34.89 -1.72
C ASN A 286 -2.06 -34.38 -1.53
N TYR A 287 -1.59 -33.48 -2.39
CA TYR A 287 -0.31 -32.80 -2.29
C TYR A 287 -0.03 -32.24 -0.89
N PHE A 288 -0.95 -31.45 -0.31
CA PHE A 288 -0.70 -30.80 0.97
C PHE A 288 -0.53 -31.80 2.12
N SER A 289 -1.32 -32.89 2.12
CA SER A 289 -1.17 -33.95 3.12
C SER A 289 0.11 -34.77 2.90
N ASN A 290 0.38 -35.14 1.66
CA ASN A 290 1.53 -35.97 1.33
C ASN A 290 2.86 -35.24 1.56
N ALA A 291 2.95 -33.96 1.20
CA ALA A 291 4.15 -33.15 1.44
C ALA A 291 4.47 -33.04 2.93
N LYS A 292 3.47 -32.82 3.80
CA LYS A 292 3.66 -32.85 5.26
C LYS A 292 4.20 -34.20 5.74
N LYS A 293 3.59 -35.30 5.28
CA LYS A 293 3.99 -36.66 5.65
C LYS A 293 5.45 -36.93 5.25
N VAL A 294 5.79 -36.67 3.99
CA VAL A 294 7.15 -36.89 3.46
C VAL A 294 8.17 -36.01 4.17
N PHE A 295 7.81 -34.78 4.54
CA PHE A 295 8.66 -33.90 5.32
C PHE A 295 8.96 -34.47 6.72
N GLU A 296 7.95 -34.98 7.43
CA GLU A 296 8.15 -35.65 8.72
C GLU A 296 8.99 -36.94 8.58
N ASP A 297 8.84 -37.70 7.49
CA ASP A 297 9.68 -38.87 7.21
C ASP A 297 11.17 -38.46 7.12
N HIS A 298 11.50 -37.37 6.40
CA HIS A 298 12.86 -36.85 6.30
C HIS A 298 13.37 -36.24 7.61
N ARG A 299 12.51 -35.55 8.38
CA ARG A 299 12.84 -35.05 9.71
C ARG A 299 13.24 -36.20 10.64
N ASN A 300 12.45 -37.29 10.64
CA ASN A 300 12.74 -38.48 11.44
C ASN A 300 14.09 -39.12 11.06
N ILE A 301 14.44 -39.20 9.78
CA ILE A 301 15.76 -39.69 9.33
C ILE A 301 16.87 -38.78 9.87
N TYR A 302 16.69 -37.46 9.79
CA TYR A 302 17.67 -36.51 10.34
C TYR A 302 17.88 -36.70 11.85
N GLU A 303 16.79 -36.71 12.63
CA GLU A 303 16.84 -36.81 14.10
C GLU A 303 17.47 -38.14 14.55
N THR A 304 17.13 -39.24 13.87
CA THR A 304 17.57 -40.58 14.29
C THR A 304 18.95 -41.00 13.75
N GLN A 305 19.35 -40.53 12.56
CA GLN A 305 20.56 -41.02 11.86
C GLN A 305 21.66 -39.97 11.67
N ILE A 306 21.31 -38.67 11.64
CA ILE A 306 22.24 -37.59 11.24
C ILE A 306 22.66 -36.68 12.42
N GLU A 307 21.72 -36.21 13.23
CA GLU A 307 21.97 -35.12 14.21
C GLU A 307 23.14 -35.40 15.17
N GLY A 308 23.21 -36.61 15.73
CA GLY A 308 24.26 -37.04 16.66
C GLY A 308 25.43 -37.79 16.02
N ASN A 309 25.45 -37.93 14.69
CA ASN A 309 26.40 -38.80 14.02
C ASN A 309 27.77 -38.10 13.83
N ASN A 310 28.81 -38.66 14.43
CA ASN A 310 30.17 -38.13 14.33
C ASN A 310 30.82 -38.34 12.95
N ALA A 311 30.25 -39.21 12.10
CA ALA A 311 30.69 -39.38 10.73
C ALA A 311 30.20 -38.26 9.79
N ILE A 312 29.33 -37.36 10.27
CA ILE A 312 28.80 -36.22 9.51
C ILE A 312 29.24 -34.92 10.18
N GLY A 313 29.77 -34.00 9.37
CA GLY A 313 30.26 -32.70 9.80
C GLY A 313 29.16 -31.78 10.35
N ASN A 314 29.55 -30.83 11.20
CA ASN A 314 28.65 -29.81 11.77
C ASN A 314 28.12 -28.84 10.70
N ASP A 315 28.89 -28.59 9.65
CA ASP A 315 28.52 -27.79 8.48
C ASP A 315 27.26 -28.32 7.77
N ILE A 316 27.04 -29.63 7.74
CA ILE A 316 25.84 -30.24 7.14
C ILE A 316 24.73 -30.41 8.16
N LYS A 317 24.98 -31.12 9.27
CA LYS A 317 23.91 -31.49 10.20
C LYS A 317 23.31 -30.30 10.95
N LEU A 318 24.08 -29.24 11.26
CA LEU A 318 23.51 -28.03 11.85
C LEU A 318 22.64 -27.26 10.85
N ARG A 319 22.96 -27.27 9.55
CA ARG A 319 22.09 -26.69 8.51
C ARG A 319 20.79 -27.46 8.38
N LEU A 320 20.84 -28.80 8.34
CA LEU A 320 19.63 -29.64 8.38
C LEU A 320 18.81 -29.39 9.64
N LYS A 321 19.44 -29.19 10.81
CA LYS A 321 18.73 -28.79 12.03
C LYS A 321 17.90 -27.53 11.83
N GLN A 322 18.46 -26.50 11.19
CA GLN A 322 17.75 -25.26 10.91
C GLN A 322 16.67 -25.45 9.84
N LYS A 323 16.94 -26.23 8.78
CA LYS A 323 15.94 -26.59 7.76
C LYS A 323 14.69 -27.22 8.39
N PHE A 324 14.85 -28.12 9.35
CA PHE A 324 13.72 -28.80 10.01
C PHE A 324 13.08 -28.00 11.16
N ARG A 325 13.59 -26.81 11.54
CA ARG A 325 12.88 -25.89 12.44
C ARG A 325 11.66 -25.25 11.79
N ILE A 326 11.64 -25.18 10.47
CA ILE A 326 10.55 -24.64 9.68
C ILE A 326 9.45 -25.70 9.54
N ASN A 327 8.20 -25.26 9.52
CA ASN A 327 7.06 -26.07 9.12
C ASN A 327 6.84 -25.90 7.61
N ILE A 328 6.42 -26.96 6.90
CA ILE A 328 6.02 -26.81 5.49
C ILE A 328 4.90 -25.76 5.35
N ASN A 329 4.06 -25.59 6.39
CA ASN A 329 3.05 -24.54 6.42
C ASN A 329 3.61 -23.14 6.24
N ASP A 330 4.75 -22.87 6.88
CA ASP A 330 5.39 -21.58 6.86
C ASP A 330 5.81 -21.22 5.41
N ILE A 331 6.25 -22.21 4.62
CA ILE A 331 6.67 -22.01 3.23
C ILE A 331 5.45 -21.72 2.34
N TRP A 332 4.34 -22.44 2.54
CA TRP A 332 3.13 -22.25 1.75
C TRP A 332 2.44 -20.90 2.01
N GLU A 333 2.54 -20.37 3.23
CA GLU A 333 2.04 -19.04 3.58
C GLU A 333 2.99 -17.90 3.19
N LEU A 334 4.26 -18.20 2.91
CA LEU A 334 5.25 -17.19 2.57
C LEU A 334 5.05 -16.70 1.13
N ASN A 335 4.66 -15.43 0.99
CA ASN A 335 4.33 -14.84 -0.31
C ASN A 335 4.73 -13.36 -0.39
N LEU A 336 4.56 -12.75 -1.57
CA LEU A 336 4.98 -11.36 -1.79
C LEU A 336 4.20 -10.32 -0.98
N ASN A 337 2.98 -10.59 -0.48
CA ASN A 337 2.23 -9.61 0.35
C ASN A 337 2.99 -9.32 1.64
N TYR A 338 3.55 -10.35 2.27
CA TYR A 338 4.39 -10.20 3.47
C TYR A 338 5.59 -9.27 3.20
N PHE A 339 6.28 -9.49 2.08
CA PHE A 339 7.44 -8.66 1.72
C PHE A 339 7.07 -7.26 1.20
N SER A 340 5.91 -7.11 0.56
CA SER A 340 5.37 -5.81 0.16
C SER A 340 5.17 -4.92 1.40
N LYS A 341 4.59 -5.47 2.47
CA LYS A 341 4.45 -4.81 3.76
C LYS A 341 5.79 -4.48 4.41
N GLU A 342 6.62 -5.49 4.63
CA GLU A 342 7.89 -5.36 5.38
C GLU A 342 8.91 -4.43 4.70
N PHE A 343 8.84 -4.28 3.37
CA PHE A 343 9.71 -3.38 2.60
C PHE A 343 9.01 -2.10 2.14
N SER A 344 7.71 -1.94 2.42
CA SER A 344 6.85 -0.88 1.90
C SER A 344 6.96 -0.73 0.37
N ILE A 345 6.94 -1.87 -0.34
CA ILE A 345 7.05 -1.98 -1.79
C ILE A 345 5.65 -2.17 -2.40
N MET A 346 5.30 -1.31 -3.36
CA MET A 346 4.12 -1.46 -4.20
C MET A 346 4.35 -2.54 -5.25
N MET A 347 3.38 -3.44 -5.40
CA MET A 347 3.36 -4.46 -6.46
C MET A 347 1.95 -4.64 -7.03
N PRO A 348 1.80 -5.13 -8.28
CA PRO A 348 0.48 -5.46 -8.82
C PRO A 348 -0.20 -6.53 -7.95
N ASP A 349 -1.39 -6.21 -7.50
CA ASP A 349 -2.17 -6.94 -6.51
C ASP A 349 -3.29 -7.81 -7.12
N ARG A 350 -3.64 -7.59 -8.38
CA ARG A 350 -4.77 -8.24 -9.06
C ARG A 350 -4.31 -8.89 -10.35
N PHE A 351 -4.60 -10.18 -10.50
CA PHE A 351 -4.24 -10.96 -11.68
C PHE A 351 -2.78 -10.77 -12.08
N ASN A 352 -1.87 -10.68 -11.10
CA ASN A 352 -0.48 -10.28 -11.32
C ASN A 352 0.33 -11.24 -12.20
N ASN A 353 -0.11 -12.50 -12.34
CA ASN A 353 0.43 -13.47 -13.29
C ASN A 353 -0.18 -13.39 -14.70
N ALA A 354 -1.26 -12.63 -14.89
CA ALA A 354 -1.96 -12.46 -16.17
C ALA A 354 -1.88 -11.03 -16.73
N LEU A 355 -1.07 -10.15 -16.13
CA LEU A 355 -0.91 -8.75 -16.56
C LEU A 355 -0.54 -8.56 -18.03
N LYS A 356 0.07 -9.57 -18.65
CA LYS A 356 0.38 -9.54 -20.08
C LYS A 356 -0.88 -9.51 -20.96
N HIS A 357 -2.06 -9.85 -20.47
CA HIS A 357 -3.32 -9.59 -21.16
C HIS A 357 -3.71 -8.11 -21.02
N PHE A 358 -3.83 -7.66 -19.77
CA PHE A 358 -4.35 -6.36 -19.38
C PHE A 358 -3.45 -5.16 -19.72
N TYR A 359 -2.13 -5.35 -19.83
CA TYR A 359 -1.16 -4.26 -19.87
C TYR A 359 -0.07 -4.49 -20.93
N ARG A 360 0.15 -3.49 -21.80
CA ARG A 360 1.35 -3.44 -22.65
C ARG A 360 2.50 -2.83 -21.87
N LYS A 361 3.41 -3.69 -21.38
CA LYS A 361 4.59 -3.25 -20.62
C LYS A 361 5.50 -2.37 -21.48
N GLN A 362 5.82 -1.19 -20.97
CA GLN A 362 6.93 -0.37 -21.43
C GLN A 362 8.07 -0.50 -20.45
N TYR A 363 9.26 -0.80 -20.95
CA TYR A 363 10.44 -1.06 -20.13
C TYR A 363 11.31 0.20 -19.96
N TYR A 364 11.78 0.38 -18.73
CA TYR A 364 12.62 1.49 -18.28
C TYR A 364 13.95 0.93 -17.77
N LYS A 365 15.03 1.66 -18.01
CA LYS A 365 16.38 1.28 -17.62
C LYS A 365 16.63 1.63 -16.15
N ILE A 366 17.34 0.74 -15.45
CA ILE A 366 17.81 0.96 -14.06
C ILE A 366 19.34 0.96 -14.06
N ASP A 367 19.93 2.09 -13.68
CA ASP A 367 21.36 2.21 -13.43
C ASP A 367 21.64 2.19 -11.91
N TYR A 368 22.53 1.28 -11.48
CA TYR A 368 22.92 1.12 -10.07
C TYR A 368 24.29 1.79 -9.84
N PRO A 369 24.49 2.61 -8.78
CA PRO A 369 23.54 2.96 -7.73
C PRO A 369 22.72 4.23 -7.97
N GLU A 370 22.84 4.87 -9.15
CA GLU A 370 22.28 6.21 -9.43
C GLU A 370 20.76 6.28 -9.32
N ASN A 371 20.06 5.27 -9.86
CA ASN A 371 18.60 5.18 -9.79
C ASN A 371 18.13 4.29 -8.65
N TYR A 372 18.96 3.34 -8.20
CA TYR A 372 18.57 2.31 -7.25
C TYR A 372 19.72 1.93 -6.31
N SER A 373 19.48 1.90 -5.00
CA SER A 373 20.48 1.60 -3.97
C SER A 373 19.99 0.56 -2.95
N ILE A 374 20.71 0.38 -1.84
CA ILE A 374 20.25 -0.47 -0.72
C ILE A 374 18.89 -0.03 -0.15
N ASN A 375 18.54 1.26 -0.28
CA ASN A 375 17.26 1.81 0.15
C ASN A 375 16.15 1.69 -0.91
N GLY A 376 16.43 1.06 -2.06
CA GLY A 376 15.50 0.93 -3.19
C GLY A 376 15.71 2.03 -4.21
N PHE A 377 14.67 2.34 -5.00
CA PHE A 377 14.71 3.45 -5.95
C PHE A 377 15.00 4.77 -5.24
N VAL A 378 15.89 5.57 -5.83
CA VAL A 378 16.14 6.95 -5.37
C VAL A 378 14.88 7.77 -5.64
N ASN A 379 14.31 8.34 -4.57
CA ASN A 379 12.98 8.98 -4.55
C ASN A 379 11.76 8.04 -4.61
N GLY A 380 11.94 6.76 -4.28
CA GLY A 380 10.83 5.79 -4.22
C GLY A 380 10.28 5.39 -5.59
N GLN A 381 9.27 4.50 -5.60
CA GLN A 381 8.77 3.89 -6.83
C GLN A 381 7.95 4.82 -7.74
N ILE A 382 7.42 5.94 -7.23
CA ILE A 382 6.59 6.87 -8.01
C ILE A 382 7.44 7.96 -8.66
N ASN A 383 8.30 8.61 -7.88
CA ASN A 383 9.00 9.85 -8.29
C ASN A 383 10.38 9.62 -8.90
N VAL A 384 10.88 8.37 -8.91
CA VAL A 384 12.16 8.04 -9.55
C VAL A 384 12.14 8.37 -11.03
N GLN A 385 13.24 8.98 -11.50
CA GLN A 385 13.41 9.35 -12.91
C GLN A 385 14.18 8.23 -13.61
N LEU A 386 13.47 7.45 -14.42
CA LEU A 386 14.05 6.38 -15.22
C LEU A 386 13.93 6.72 -16.70
N SER A 387 14.96 6.40 -17.48
CA SER A 387 14.90 6.53 -18.94
C SER A 387 14.18 5.33 -19.55
N LEU A 388 13.35 5.58 -20.56
CA LEU A 388 12.80 4.50 -21.40
C LEU A 388 13.94 3.74 -22.05
N SER A 389 13.79 2.41 -22.12
CA SER A 389 14.74 1.56 -22.83
C SER A 389 14.54 1.68 -24.33
N ASP A 390 15.64 1.80 -25.10
CA ASP A 390 15.60 1.74 -26.57
C ASP A 390 15.03 0.40 -27.07
N ARG A 391 15.06 -0.63 -26.22
CA ARG A 391 14.57 -1.99 -26.50
C ARG A 391 13.05 -2.09 -26.55
N ASN A 392 12.31 -1.02 -26.21
CA ASN A 392 10.84 -1.02 -26.34
C ASN A 392 10.39 -1.26 -27.80
N GLN A 393 11.20 -0.87 -28.78
CA GLN A 393 10.92 -1.14 -30.20
C GLN A 393 11.09 -2.62 -30.59
N ASP A 394 11.83 -3.38 -29.79
CA ASP A 394 12.16 -4.79 -30.03
C ASP A 394 11.20 -5.75 -29.32
N ILE A 395 10.17 -5.22 -28.64
CA ILE A 395 9.13 -6.02 -28.00
C ILE A 395 8.34 -6.78 -29.08
N ILE A 396 8.30 -8.11 -28.93
CA ILE A 396 7.53 -8.97 -29.82
C ILE A 396 6.04 -8.77 -29.57
N ASN A 397 5.29 -8.45 -30.62
CA ASN A 397 3.83 -8.28 -30.57
C ASN A 397 3.16 -9.44 -31.33
N LYS A 398 2.67 -10.44 -30.60
CA LYS A 398 1.93 -11.59 -31.12
C LYS A 398 0.58 -11.69 -30.41
N PRO A 399 -0.48 -11.06 -30.96
CA PRO A 399 -1.80 -11.08 -30.35
C PRO A 399 -2.38 -12.49 -30.27
N GLU A 400 -3.19 -12.74 -29.24
CA GLU A 400 -4.04 -13.93 -29.16
C GLU A 400 -5.20 -13.81 -30.14
N GLU A 401 -5.74 -12.59 -30.29
CA GLU A 401 -6.83 -12.28 -31.19
C GLU A 401 -6.69 -10.90 -31.84
N ILE A 402 -7.09 -10.80 -33.12
CA ILE A 402 -7.14 -9.56 -33.88
C ILE A 402 -8.59 -9.24 -34.20
N ILE A 403 -9.06 -8.10 -33.70
CA ILE A 403 -10.40 -7.57 -33.99
C ILE A 403 -10.32 -6.68 -35.23
N ASN A 404 -10.85 -7.17 -36.34
CA ASN A 404 -10.93 -6.47 -37.60
C ASN A 404 -12.28 -5.75 -37.72
N LEU A 405 -12.27 -4.43 -37.53
CA LEU A 405 -13.44 -3.58 -37.65
C LEU A 405 -13.71 -3.25 -39.11
N LEU A 406 -14.91 -3.61 -39.59
CA LEU A 406 -15.37 -3.40 -40.96
C LEU A 406 -16.43 -2.30 -41.02
N ASN A 407 -16.53 -1.61 -42.16
CA ASN A 407 -17.67 -0.78 -42.50
C ASN A 407 -18.79 -1.57 -43.21
N GLY A 408 -19.92 -0.92 -43.51
CA GLY A 408 -21.06 -1.54 -44.22
C GLY A 408 -20.74 -2.08 -45.62
N ASN A 409 -19.56 -1.76 -46.19
CA ASN A 409 -19.08 -2.31 -47.47
C ASN A 409 -18.09 -3.47 -47.28
N ASN A 410 -17.96 -4.02 -46.06
CA ASN A 410 -16.98 -5.04 -45.67
C ASN A 410 -15.52 -4.63 -45.90
N VAL A 411 -15.22 -3.33 -45.86
CA VAL A 411 -13.84 -2.81 -45.94
C VAL A 411 -13.31 -2.62 -44.53
N SER A 412 -12.11 -3.14 -44.26
CA SER A 412 -11.41 -2.97 -42.99
C SER A 412 -11.08 -1.49 -42.74
N LEU A 413 -11.56 -0.99 -41.62
CA LEU A 413 -11.27 0.34 -41.09
C LEU A 413 -10.06 0.29 -40.16
N MET A 414 -10.03 -0.71 -39.27
CA MET A 414 -9.03 -0.86 -38.22
C MET A 414 -8.83 -2.33 -37.85
N ARG A 415 -7.59 -2.71 -37.52
CA ARG A 415 -7.26 -4.01 -36.92
C ARG A 415 -6.62 -3.75 -35.56
N SER A 416 -7.24 -4.28 -34.52
CA SER A 416 -6.85 -4.08 -33.12
C SER A 416 -6.44 -5.38 -32.46
N ASN A 417 -5.37 -5.30 -31.67
CA ASN A 417 -4.75 -6.47 -31.06
C ASN A 417 -5.26 -6.68 -29.63
N ILE A 418 -5.75 -7.88 -29.35
CA ILE A 418 -5.94 -8.41 -27.99
C ILE A 418 -4.85 -9.46 -27.77
N TYR A 419 -4.12 -9.35 -26.68
CA TYR A 419 -3.03 -10.27 -26.39
C TYR A 419 -3.38 -11.17 -25.22
N GLY A 420 -2.82 -12.37 -25.21
CA GLY A 420 -3.05 -13.33 -24.14
C GLY A 420 -2.17 -13.10 -22.92
N ASP A 421 -2.59 -13.67 -21.80
CA ASP A 421 -1.85 -13.63 -20.52
C ASP A 421 -0.56 -14.45 -20.53
N GLY A 422 -0.43 -15.41 -21.45
CA GLY A 422 0.73 -16.29 -21.55
C GLY A 422 0.64 -17.56 -20.69
N LEU A 423 -0.43 -17.72 -19.91
CA LEU A 423 -0.71 -18.91 -19.12
C LEU A 423 -1.13 -20.10 -20.01
N LYS A 424 -1.22 -21.29 -19.41
CA LYS A 424 -1.86 -22.45 -20.04
C LYS A 424 -3.37 -22.27 -19.98
N SER A 425 -4.07 -22.86 -20.94
CA SER A 425 -5.54 -22.81 -20.98
C SER A 425 -6.20 -24.17 -21.01
N THR A 426 -7.45 -24.19 -20.60
CA THR A 426 -8.34 -25.35 -20.69
C THR A 426 -9.72 -24.93 -21.18
N VAL A 427 -10.40 -25.83 -21.88
CA VAL A 427 -11.84 -25.75 -22.17
C VAL A 427 -12.67 -26.55 -21.17
N ASP A 428 -12.02 -27.37 -20.33
CA ASP A 428 -12.67 -28.12 -19.27
C ASP A 428 -12.97 -27.20 -18.09
N ASP A 429 -14.24 -27.09 -17.74
CA ASP A 429 -14.67 -26.28 -16.60
C ASP A 429 -14.26 -26.94 -15.27
N PHE A 430 -13.32 -26.33 -14.56
CA PHE A 430 -12.84 -26.79 -13.26
C PHE A 430 -13.98 -26.79 -12.21
N TYR A 431 -14.80 -25.74 -12.19
CA TYR A 431 -15.82 -25.55 -11.16
C TYR A 431 -16.93 -26.59 -11.25
N SER A 432 -17.34 -26.93 -12.47
CA SER A 432 -18.30 -28.02 -12.71
C SER A 432 -17.81 -29.40 -12.29
N ASN A 433 -16.49 -29.64 -12.35
CA ASN A 433 -15.92 -30.97 -12.09
C ASN A 433 -15.36 -31.13 -10.67
N TYR A 434 -15.07 -30.04 -9.98
CA TYR A 434 -14.52 -30.05 -8.64
C TYR A 434 -15.61 -30.34 -7.59
N LYS A 435 -15.40 -31.39 -6.79
CA LYS A 435 -16.28 -31.74 -5.68
C LYS A 435 -15.75 -31.13 -4.39
N ILE A 436 -16.55 -30.28 -3.74
CA ILE A 436 -16.16 -29.64 -2.48
C ILE A 436 -16.06 -30.72 -1.36
N PRO A 437 -14.94 -30.80 -0.63
CA PRO A 437 -14.71 -31.85 0.36
C PRO A 437 -15.53 -31.64 1.64
N TYR A 438 -16.45 -32.57 1.94
CA TYR A 438 -17.28 -32.56 3.15
C TYR A 438 -16.49 -32.84 4.43
N ASN A 439 -15.57 -33.81 4.37
CA ASN A 439 -14.72 -34.15 5.50
C ASN A 439 -13.52 -33.21 5.61
N ARG A 440 -13.27 -32.69 6.81
CA ARG A 440 -11.98 -32.11 7.21
C ARG A 440 -11.03 -33.25 7.60
N ALA A 441 -10.59 -34.04 6.62
CA ALA A 441 -9.59 -35.09 6.89
C ALA A 441 -8.18 -34.50 7.07
N TYR A 442 -7.98 -33.28 6.58
CA TYR A 442 -6.70 -32.60 6.57
C TYR A 442 -6.90 -31.25 7.28
N GLU A 443 -6.59 -31.19 8.58
CA GLU A 443 -6.46 -29.90 9.26
C GLU A 443 -5.20 -29.23 8.73
N TYR A 444 -5.41 -28.38 7.74
CA TYR A 444 -4.49 -27.32 7.47
C TYR A 444 -5.23 -26.02 7.74
N HIS A 445 -4.86 -25.38 8.84
CA HIS A 445 -5.15 -23.98 9.09
C HIS A 445 -4.07 -23.15 8.41
N PHE A 446 -4.44 -22.47 7.35
CA PHE A 446 -3.67 -21.32 6.92
C PHE A 446 -3.94 -20.24 7.98
N ASN A 447 -2.91 -19.89 8.75
CA ASN A 447 -3.03 -18.76 9.66
C ASN A 447 -3.22 -17.50 8.80
N ASN A 448 -3.88 -16.47 9.35
CA ASN A 448 -4.00 -15.18 8.67
C ASN A 448 -2.63 -14.77 8.09
N SER A 449 -2.58 -14.51 6.79
CA SER A 449 -1.39 -14.20 5.99
C SER A 449 -0.61 -12.94 6.41
N ASN A 450 -0.99 -12.35 7.56
CA ASN A 450 -0.33 -11.22 8.21
C ASN A 450 0.68 -11.64 9.30
N ASP A 451 0.76 -12.94 9.63
CA ASP A 451 1.74 -13.47 10.60
C ASP A 451 3.07 -13.85 9.92
N SER A 452 4.18 -13.68 10.64
CA SER A 452 5.53 -13.93 10.12
C SER A 452 5.82 -15.44 10.01
N SER A 453 5.78 -15.97 8.79
CA SER A 453 6.22 -17.34 8.48
C SER A 453 7.71 -17.61 8.74
N LEU A 454 8.51 -16.58 9.02
CA LEU A 454 9.96 -16.70 9.17
C LEU A 454 10.43 -16.55 10.63
N ASP A 455 9.52 -16.54 11.61
CA ASP A 455 9.88 -16.35 13.03
C ASP A 455 10.77 -17.43 13.62
N ASN A 456 10.68 -18.65 13.09
CA ASN A 456 11.51 -19.77 13.53
C ASN A 456 12.95 -19.74 12.98
N VAL A 457 13.27 -18.79 12.08
CA VAL A 457 14.61 -18.62 11.51
C VAL A 457 15.51 -17.81 12.46
N ASN A 458 16.57 -18.43 12.97
CA ASN A 458 17.53 -17.78 13.85
C ASN A 458 18.81 -17.38 13.11
N ILE A 459 18.89 -16.12 12.69
CA ILE A 459 20.03 -15.55 11.94
C ILE A 459 21.35 -15.72 12.72
N GLY A 460 21.36 -15.39 14.01
CA GLY A 460 22.57 -15.47 14.84
C GLY A 460 23.12 -16.89 14.99
N VAL A 461 22.27 -17.91 15.00
CA VAL A 461 22.72 -19.31 14.99
C VAL A 461 23.24 -19.71 13.61
N ILE A 462 22.53 -19.31 12.54
CA ILE A 462 22.85 -19.65 11.15
C ILE A 462 24.21 -19.09 10.73
N ASP A 463 24.47 -17.82 11.02
CA ASP A 463 25.72 -17.14 10.65
C ASP A 463 26.97 -17.76 11.34
N ASN A 464 26.77 -18.49 12.44
CA ASN A 464 27.83 -19.20 13.16
C ASN A 464 28.08 -20.64 12.66
N ILE A 465 27.29 -21.15 11.71
CA ILE A 465 27.50 -22.49 11.15
C ILE A 465 28.67 -22.43 10.14
N PRO A 466 29.74 -23.24 10.31
CA PRO A 466 30.88 -23.24 9.38
C PRO A 466 30.41 -23.54 7.95
N GLU A 467 30.98 -22.89 6.94
CA GLU A 467 30.67 -23.18 5.53
C GLU A 467 30.96 -24.65 5.19
N ILE A 468 30.23 -25.20 4.22
CA ILE A 468 30.47 -26.55 3.71
C ILE A 468 31.73 -26.51 2.84
N ILE A 469 32.76 -27.24 3.25
CA ILE A 469 34.07 -27.30 2.59
C ILE A 469 34.30 -28.66 1.91
N ASP A 470 34.07 -29.74 2.65
CA ASP A 470 34.30 -31.11 2.16
C ASP A 470 33.00 -31.70 1.60
N VAL A 471 32.74 -31.47 0.31
CA VAL A 471 31.57 -32.03 -0.38
C VAL A 471 31.87 -33.43 -0.91
N ASN A 472 31.01 -34.40 -0.61
CA ASN A 472 31.02 -35.74 -1.17
C ASN A 472 29.96 -35.88 -2.29
N PRO A 473 30.33 -35.68 -3.57
CA PRO A 473 29.36 -35.47 -4.63
C PRO A 473 28.50 -36.69 -4.95
N TYR A 474 27.18 -36.53 -4.95
CA TYR A 474 26.26 -37.47 -5.59
C TYR A 474 26.31 -37.31 -7.12
N LYS A 475 26.70 -38.37 -7.83
CA LYS A 475 27.05 -38.31 -9.26
C LYS A 475 25.93 -37.76 -10.16
N GLU A 476 24.69 -38.20 -9.95
CA GLU A 476 23.52 -37.92 -10.80
C GLU A 476 22.60 -36.87 -10.16
N ASN A 477 23.16 -35.69 -9.89
CA ASN A 477 22.47 -34.61 -9.17
C ASN A 477 21.62 -33.68 -10.04
N CYS A 478 21.56 -33.89 -11.36
CA CYS A 478 20.86 -32.99 -12.27
C CYS A 478 20.26 -33.70 -13.49
N ASP A 479 19.18 -33.13 -14.01
CA ASP A 479 18.60 -33.51 -15.29
C ASP A 479 19.32 -32.83 -16.46
N LYS A 480 19.14 -33.37 -17.67
CA LYS A 480 19.42 -32.60 -18.90
C LYS A 480 18.38 -31.49 -18.99
N PHE A 481 18.84 -30.24 -19.04
CA PHE A 481 17.94 -29.11 -19.24
C PHE A 481 17.33 -29.15 -20.65
N SER A 482 16.02 -28.94 -20.75
CA SER A 482 15.29 -28.88 -22.01
C SER A 482 14.60 -27.52 -22.12
N PRO A 483 14.96 -26.67 -23.10
CA PRO A 483 14.28 -25.40 -23.34
C PRO A 483 12.79 -25.59 -23.63
N VAL A 484 11.97 -24.64 -23.18
CA VAL A 484 10.54 -24.60 -23.51
C VAL A 484 10.37 -23.87 -24.83
N GLN A 485 9.79 -24.53 -25.84
CA GLN A 485 9.39 -23.90 -27.09
C GLN A 485 7.88 -23.67 -27.09
N LYS A 486 7.43 -22.43 -27.38
CA LYS A 486 6.02 -22.06 -27.41
C LYS A 486 5.67 -21.39 -28.73
N ILE A 487 4.67 -21.93 -29.41
CA ILE A 487 4.08 -21.32 -30.61
C ILE A 487 2.80 -20.59 -30.16
N THR A 488 2.71 -19.30 -30.46
CA THR A 488 1.50 -18.50 -30.20
C THR A 488 0.60 -18.54 -31.43
N SER A 489 -0.63 -19.03 -31.29
CA SER A 489 -1.67 -18.93 -32.32
C SER A 489 -2.40 -17.58 -32.22
N THR A 490 -2.69 -16.97 -33.37
CA THR A 490 -3.50 -15.75 -33.46
C THR A 490 -4.82 -16.04 -34.16
N ARG A 491 -5.93 -15.63 -33.56
CA ARG A 491 -7.28 -15.68 -34.16
C ARG A 491 -7.60 -14.32 -34.80
N GLU A 492 -8.41 -14.29 -35.84
CA GLU A 492 -8.90 -13.04 -36.43
C GLU A 492 -10.42 -13.07 -36.50
N ILE A 493 -11.07 -12.05 -35.92
CA ILE A 493 -12.52 -11.90 -35.85
C ILE A 493 -12.91 -10.61 -36.58
N ASN A 494 -13.93 -10.69 -37.42
CA ASN A 494 -14.51 -9.53 -38.09
C ASN A 494 -15.72 -9.01 -37.30
N THR A 495 -15.78 -7.70 -37.08
CA THR A 495 -16.94 -7.04 -36.43
C THR A 495 -17.33 -5.78 -37.19
N ASN A 496 -18.62 -5.44 -37.18
CA ASN A 496 -19.12 -4.14 -37.66
C ASN A 496 -19.36 -3.15 -36.51
N ILE A 497 -19.34 -3.64 -35.27
CA ILE A 497 -19.54 -2.84 -34.06
C ILE A 497 -18.16 -2.66 -33.41
N PRO A 498 -17.70 -1.43 -33.18
CA PRO A 498 -16.42 -1.18 -32.53
C PRO A 498 -16.40 -1.74 -31.11
N TRP A 499 -15.38 -2.53 -30.81
CA TRP A 499 -15.09 -3.01 -29.46
C TRP A 499 -14.33 -1.93 -28.66
N PRO A 500 -14.25 -2.05 -27.32
CA PRO A 500 -13.46 -1.16 -26.48
C PRO A 500 -12.01 -0.96 -26.97
N ILE A 501 -11.37 -2.06 -27.41
CA ILE A 501 -10.00 -2.02 -27.92
C ILE A 501 -9.86 -1.19 -29.22
N ASN A 502 -10.91 -1.10 -30.06
CA ASN A 502 -10.89 -0.25 -31.25
C ASN A 502 -10.92 1.23 -30.86
N TYR A 503 -11.76 1.59 -29.89
CA TYR A 503 -11.80 2.95 -29.35
C TYR A 503 -10.47 3.35 -28.71
N LEU A 504 -9.85 2.45 -27.95
CA LEU A 504 -8.55 2.70 -27.34
C LEU A 504 -7.45 2.91 -28.39
N GLN A 505 -7.45 2.13 -29.47
CA GLN A 505 -6.50 2.32 -30.57
C GLN A 505 -6.72 3.64 -31.32
N ALA A 506 -7.96 4.09 -31.48
CA ALA A 506 -8.29 5.36 -32.14
C ALA A 506 -7.79 6.61 -31.38
N GLN A 507 -7.45 6.47 -30.10
CA GLN A 507 -6.87 7.53 -29.26
C GLN A 507 -5.35 7.69 -29.43
N ASN A 508 -4.71 6.82 -30.20
CA ASN A 508 -3.28 6.87 -30.45
C ASN A 508 -2.98 7.43 -31.84
N THR A 509 -1.92 8.24 -31.94
CA THR A 509 -1.43 8.77 -33.22
C THR A 509 0.09 8.78 -33.27
N ASN A 510 0.63 8.53 -34.46
CA ASN A 510 2.05 8.72 -34.77
C ASN A 510 2.29 10.00 -35.59
N ASN A 511 1.23 10.76 -35.90
CA ASN A 511 1.37 12.02 -36.63
C ASN A 511 1.87 13.11 -35.68
N GLU A 512 2.94 13.80 -36.07
CA GLU A 512 3.49 14.94 -35.31
C GLU A 512 2.48 16.09 -35.17
N LYS A 513 1.63 16.26 -36.20
CA LYS A 513 0.52 17.21 -36.22
C LYS A 513 -0.80 16.46 -36.30
N PHE A 514 -1.67 16.72 -35.33
CA PHE A 514 -2.99 16.10 -35.25
C PHE A 514 -4.02 17.09 -34.71
N SER A 515 -5.29 16.76 -34.93
CA SER A 515 -6.45 17.43 -34.32
C SER A 515 -7.29 16.41 -33.57
N LEU A 516 -7.86 16.83 -32.45
CA LEU A 516 -8.81 16.01 -31.69
C LEU A 516 -10.18 15.99 -32.40
N SER A 517 -10.87 14.86 -32.39
CA SER A 517 -12.28 14.74 -32.79
C SER A 517 -13.01 13.80 -31.84
N SER A 518 -14.28 14.12 -31.56
CA SER A 518 -15.20 13.27 -30.79
C SER A 518 -15.95 12.26 -31.64
N ASP A 519 -15.82 12.30 -32.97
CA ASP A 519 -16.46 11.36 -33.88
C ASP A 519 -15.50 10.21 -34.21
N PHE A 520 -15.77 9.03 -33.64
CA PHE A 520 -14.98 7.83 -33.89
C PHE A 520 -14.97 7.42 -35.37
N VAL A 521 -16.11 7.50 -36.06
CA VAL A 521 -16.25 7.06 -37.46
C VAL A 521 -15.44 7.99 -38.37
N GLU A 522 -15.46 9.30 -38.09
CA GLU A 522 -14.66 10.28 -38.81
C GLU A 522 -13.15 10.00 -38.65
N VAL A 523 -12.70 9.72 -37.43
CA VAL A 523 -11.28 9.43 -37.12
C VAL A 523 -10.78 8.23 -37.92
N VAL A 524 -11.49 7.09 -37.85
CA VAL A 524 -11.05 5.86 -38.52
C VAL A 524 -11.23 5.90 -40.04
N SER A 525 -12.09 6.77 -40.56
CA SER A 525 -12.34 6.96 -41.99
C SER A 525 -11.49 8.08 -42.62
N SER A 526 -10.71 8.81 -41.82
CA SER A 526 -9.91 9.96 -42.26
C SER A 526 -8.87 9.55 -43.31
N LYS A 527 -8.89 10.22 -44.47
CA LYS A 527 -7.93 9.95 -45.56
C LYS A 527 -6.52 10.40 -45.21
N ASP A 528 -6.40 11.52 -44.50
CA ASP A 528 -5.12 12.11 -44.10
C ASP A 528 -4.63 11.54 -42.76
N LYS A 529 -5.51 10.83 -42.03
CA LYS A 529 -5.27 10.22 -40.71
C LYS A 529 -4.75 11.21 -39.65
N SER A 530 -4.98 12.51 -39.84
CA SER A 530 -4.57 13.57 -38.93
C SER A 530 -5.52 13.76 -37.75
N LEU A 531 -6.66 13.06 -37.74
CA LEU A 531 -7.62 13.07 -36.63
C LEU A 531 -7.27 11.99 -35.62
N VAL A 532 -7.44 12.30 -34.34
CA VAL A 532 -7.32 11.33 -33.24
C VAL A 532 -8.56 11.44 -32.35
N TYR A 533 -9.05 10.30 -31.86
CA TYR A 533 -10.26 10.26 -31.04
C TYR A 533 -9.99 10.84 -29.63
N SER A 534 -10.88 11.72 -29.19
CA SER A 534 -10.86 12.27 -27.83
C SER A 534 -12.27 12.50 -27.31
N PHE A 535 -12.47 12.24 -26.02
CA PHE A 535 -13.72 12.54 -25.30
C PHE A 535 -13.61 13.83 -24.46
N LEU A 536 -12.48 14.55 -24.54
CA LEU A 536 -12.18 15.78 -23.78
C LEU A 536 -12.96 16.97 -24.34
N SER A 537 -14.23 17.05 -23.96
CA SER A 537 -15.21 17.97 -24.55
C SER A 537 -14.89 19.44 -24.26
N ASN A 538 -14.50 19.76 -23.02
CA ASN A 538 -14.13 21.11 -22.63
C ASN A 538 -12.82 21.54 -23.28
N VAL A 539 -11.82 20.65 -23.38
CA VAL A 539 -10.56 20.96 -24.06
C VAL A 539 -10.78 21.23 -25.55
N MET A 540 -11.53 20.37 -26.25
CA MET A 540 -11.84 20.57 -27.66
C MET A 540 -12.59 21.89 -27.89
N PHE A 541 -13.59 22.18 -27.06
CA PHE A 541 -14.33 23.44 -27.11
C PHE A 541 -13.42 24.66 -26.92
N TYR A 542 -12.50 24.61 -25.95
CA TYR A 542 -11.55 25.68 -25.71
C TYR A 542 -10.60 25.88 -26.91
N LEU A 543 -10.03 24.79 -27.45
CA LEU A 543 -9.13 24.84 -28.60
C LEU A 543 -9.81 25.42 -29.85
N ASP A 544 -11.08 25.07 -30.09
CA ASP A 544 -11.86 25.65 -31.19
C ASP A 544 -12.16 27.14 -30.94
N SER A 545 -12.45 27.54 -29.70
CA SER A 545 -12.76 28.93 -29.35
C SER A 545 -11.61 29.90 -29.60
N ILE A 546 -10.36 29.40 -29.58
CA ILE A 546 -9.14 30.21 -29.77
C ILE A 546 -8.49 30.05 -31.15
N LYS A 547 -9.09 29.26 -32.05
CA LYS A 547 -8.50 28.89 -33.34
C LYS A 547 -8.19 30.09 -34.25
N ASP A 548 -9.05 31.10 -34.20
CA ASP A 548 -8.95 32.32 -35.01
C ASP A 548 -8.28 33.49 -34.27
N ASN A 549 -7.76 33.26 -33.06
CA ASN A 549 -7.07 34.29 -32.28
C ASN A 549 -5.69 34.62 -32.84
N SER A 550 -5.15 35.77 -32.45
CA SER A 550 -3.75 36.13 -32.74
C SER A 550 -2.77 35.08 -32.17
N PRO A 551 -1.62 34.84 -32.83
CA PRO A 551 -0.59 33.94 -32.31
C PRO A 551 -0.17 34.26 -30.86
N ILE A 552 0.23 33.22 -30.13
CA ILE A 552 0.86 33.37 -28.81
C ILE A 552 2.29 33.88 -29.05
N ASP A 553 2.59 35.07 -28.54
CA ASP A 553 3.83 35.83 -28.77
C ASP A 553 4.50 36.31 -27.47
N THR A 554 3.87 36.08 -26.33
CA THR A 554 4.32 36.50 -25.00
C THR A 554 4.17 35.36 -23.99
N ASP A 555 5.01 35.38 -22.96
CA ASP A 555 4.94 34.47 -21.81
C ASP A 555 3.57 34.57 -21.11
N LYS A 556 3.05 35.80 -20.91
CA LYS A 556 1.70 36.00 -20.34
C LYS A 556 0.59 35.29 -21.12
N LYS A 557 0.57 35.42 -22.46
CA LYS A 557 -0.43 34.71 -23.30
C LYS A 557 -0.24 33.20 -23.24
N TYR A 558 1.01 32.73 -23.17
CA TYR A 558 1.30 31.30 -23.03
C TYR A 558 0.79 30.74 -21.70
N TYR A 559 1.05 31.41 -20.58
CA TYR A 559 0.56 30.97 -19.27
C TYR A 559 -0.96 30.99 -19.18
N LEU A 560 -1.64 32.00 -19.74
CA LEU A 560 -3.09 31.99 -19.82
C LEU A 560 -3.62 30.77 -20.60
N TRP A 561 -3.02 30.50 -21.77
CA TRP A 561 -3.38 29.34 -22.57
C TRP A 561 -3.14 28.01 -21.85
N LEU A 562 -1.95 27.84 -21.26
CA LEU A 562 -1.56 26.61 -20.57
C LEU A 562 -2.45 26.34 -19.35
N ARG A 563 -2.79 27.38 -18.58
CA ARG A 563 -3.71 27.28 -17.44
C ARG A 563 -5.09 26.80 -17.88
N GLU A 564 -5.66 27.37 -18.94
CA GLU A 564 -6.98 26.95 -19.42
C GLU A 564 -6.96 25.54 -20.02
N ILE A 565 -5.86 25.12 -20.69
CA ILE A 565 -5.71 23.72 -21.13
C ILE A 565 -5.74 22.78 -19.93
N PHE A 566 -4.97 23.07 -18.88
CA PHE A 566 -4.94 22.27 -17.66
C PHE A 566 -6.32 22.18 -16.99
N ARG A 567 -7.00 23.32 -16.78
CA ARG A 567 -8.31 23.37 -16.13
C ARG A 567 -9.36 22.57 -16.90
N ASN A 568 -9.44 22.78 -18.23
CA ASN A 568 -10.39 22.05 -19.06
C ASN A 568 -10.09 20.55 -19.11
N TYR A 569 -8.82 20.16 -19.11
CA TYR A 569 -8.43 18.75 -19.00
C TYR A 569 -8.88 18.14 -17.67
N SER A 570 -8.61 18.80 -16.54
CA SER A 570 -9.06 18.36 -15.21
C SER A 570 -10.58 18.18 -15.19
N PHE A 571 -11.35 19.20 -15.63
CA PHE A 571 -12.81 19.12 -15.69
C PHE A 571 -13.34 17.97 -16.54
N ASP A 572 -12.70 17.68 -17.67
CA ASP A 572 -13.08 16.54 -18.51
C ASP A 572 -12.73 15.21 -17.84
N ILE A 573 -11.49 15.05 -17.36
CA ILE A 573 -10.97 13.75 -16.95
C ILE A 573 -11.46 13.32 -15.56
N THR A 574 -11.67 14.25 -14.64
CA THR A 574 -12.17 13.95 -13.28
C THR A 574 -13.70 14.00 -13.18
N ALA A 575 -14.41 14.11 -14.31
CA ALA A 575 -15.86 14.23 -14.33
C ALA A 575 -16.55 12.96 -13.79
N THR A 576 -17.33 13.15 -12.72
CA THR A 576 -18.09 12.08 -12.08
C THR A 576 -19.49 12.54 -11.69
N GLN A 577 -20.42 11.59 -11.57
CA GLN A 577 -21.76 11.82 -11.08
C GLN A 577 -22.14 10.70 -10.09
N GLU A 578 -22.64 11.07 -8.92
CA GLU A 578 -23.19 10.11 -7.96
C GLU A 578 -24.58 9.66 -8.41
N ILE A 579 -24.81 8.34 -8.41
CA ILE A 579 -26.11 7.74 -8.68
C ILE A 579 -26.47 6.70 -7.63
N ASN A 580 -27.76 6.46 -7.47
CA ASN A 580 -28.26 5.35 -6.67
C ASN A 580 -28.29 4.07 -7.53
N THR A 581 -27.63 3.03 -7.04
CA THR A 581 -27.68 1.66 -7.56
C THR A 581 -28.39 0.76 -6.55
N ASP A 582 -28.70 -0.47 -6.93
CA ASP A 582 -29.33 -1.45 -6.03
C ASP A 582 -28.49 -1.71 -4.75
N CYS A 583 -27.17 -1.48 -4.82
CA CYS A 583 -26.22 -1.74 -3.74
C CYS A 583 -25.74 -0.47 -3.01
N GLY A 584 -26.39 0.68 -3.26
CA GLY A 584 -26.07 1.98 -2.65
C GLY A 584 -25.57 3.04 -3.64
N ILE A 585 -24.93 4.09 -3.12
CA ILE A 585 -24.44 5.21 -3.93
C ILE A 585 -23.12 4.81 -4.61
N ASN A 586 -23.05 5.00 -5.93
CA ASN A 586 -21.84 4.84 -6.71
C ASN A 586 -21.47 6.14 -7.44
N LYS A 587 -20.19 6.52 -7.43
CA LYS A 587 -19.65 7.71 -8.09
C LYS A 587 -19.19 7.33 -9.49
N VAL A 588 -20.06 7.49 -10.48
CA VAL A 588 -19.86 7.01 -11.86
C VAL A 588 -19.01 8.00 -12.64
N VAL A 589 -18.05 7.47 -13.41
CA VAL A 589 -17.22 8.26 -14.33
C VAL A 589 -18.01 8.55 -15.62
N THR A 590 -18.28 9.82 -15.89
CA THR A 590 -19.30 10.21 -16.88
C THR A 590 -18.87 9.95 -18.33
N TRP A 591 -17.57 9.99 -18.61
CA TRP A 591 -17.01 9.76 -19.94
C TRP A 591 -16.71 8.28 -20.24
N PHE A 592 -16.90 7.35 -19.28
CA PHE A 592 -16.55 5.93 -19.42
C PHE A 592 -17.15 5.30 -20.69
N GLY A 593 -18.44 5.52 -20.94
CA GLY A 593 -19.11 4.99 -22.12
C GLY A 593 -18.51 5.51 -23.44
N LYS A 594 -18.17 6.80 -23.52
CA LYS A 594 -17.53 7.40 -24.71
C LYS A 594 -16.10 6.89 -24.92
N ALA A 595 -15.35 6.70 -23.84
CA ALA A 595 -13.98 6.22 -23.91
C ALA A 595 -13.85 4.80 -24.46
N LEU A 596 -14.76 3.89 -24.07
CA LEU A 596 -14.67 2.46 -24.37
C LEU A 596 -15.82 1.92 -25.22
N ASN A 597 -16.75 2.77 -25.67
CA ASN A 597 -17.93 2.39 -26.43
C ASN A 597 -18.85 1.36 -25.72
N ILE A 598 -19.01 1.50 -24.41
CA ILE A 598 -19.87 0.63 -23.58
C ILE A 598 -21.09 1.45 -23.16
N LEU A 599 -22.30 0.95 -23.48
CA LEU A 599 -23.55 1.72 -23.30
C LEU A 599 -23.45 3.14 -23.89
N ASN A 600 -22.84 3.23 -25.07
CA ASN A 600 -22.58 4.47 -25.79
C ASN A 600 -23.52 4.63 -27.01
N THR A 601 -24.59 3.84 -27.04
CA THR A 601 -25.67 3.96 -28.02
C THR A 601 -26.73 4.97 -27.60
N SER A 602 -26.85 5.23 -26.29
CA SER A 602 -27.63 6.34 -25.74
C SER A 602 -26.87 7.66 -25.83
N ASP A 603 -27.59 8.77 -25.76
CA ASP A 603 -27.01 10.11 -25.61
C ASP A 603 -26.32 10.30 -24.24
N SER A 604 -26.68 9.47 -23.24
CA SER A 604 -26.14 9.52 -21.87
C SER A 604 -25.80 8.11 -21.36
N PHE A 605 -24.50 7.87 -21.15
CA PHE A 605 -23.98 6.66 -20.53
C PHE A 605 -24.52 6.47 -19.10
N VAL A 606 -24.54 7.55 -18.30
CA VAL A 606 -24.90 7.49 -16.87
C VAL A 606 -26.36 7.06 -16.68
N GLU A 607 -27.26 7.59 -17.49
CA GLU A 607 -28.69 7.21 -17.44
C GLU A 607 -28.91 5.77 -17.90
N GLU A 608 -28.24 5.34 -18.97
CA GLU A 608 -28.33 3.96 -19.45
C GLU A 608 -27.76 2.96 -18.43
N PHE A 609 -26.64 3.30 -17.79
CA PHE A 609 -26.05 2.52 -16.70
C PHE A 609 -26.97 2.42 -15.48
N GLN A 610 -27.58 3.54 -15.06
CA GLN A 610 -28.54 3.55 -13.95
C GLN A 610 -29.75 2.64 -14.22
N ASN A 611 -30.21 2.58 -15.47
CA ASN A 611 -31.37 1.77 -15.86
C ASN A 611 -31.04 0.27 -15.99
N LEU A 612 -29.87 -0.08 -16.53
CA LEU A 612 -29.50 -1.47 -16.83
C LEU A 612 -28.70 -2.15 -15.70
N GLY A 613 -28.16 -1.37 -14.78
CA GLY A 613 -27.38 -1.83 -13.64
C GLY A 613 -25.96 -2.30 -14.00
N PRO A 614 -25.13 -2.62 -12.99
CA PRO A 614 -23.70 -2.93 -13.16
C PRO A 614 -23.40 -4.06 -14.15
N ILE A 615 -24.16 -5.16 -14.11
CA ILE A 615 -23.96 -6.34 -14.96
C ILE A 615 -24.01 -6.05 -16.47
N SER A 616 -24.56 -4.90 -16.86
CA SER A 616 -24.64 -4.48 -18.26
C SER A 616 -23.30 -4.08 -18.89
N LEU A 617 -22.28 -3.78 -18.08
CA LEU A 617 -20.96 -3.34 -18.55
C LEU A 617 -20.09 -4.46 -19.14
N ILE A 618 -20.37 -5.73 -18.80
CA ILE A 618 -19.54 -6.87 -19.18
C ILE A 618 -20.18 -7.73 -20.28
N ASN A 619 -19.35 -8.44 -21.04
CA ASN A 619 -19.80 -9.23 -22.20
C ASN A 619 -20.41 -10.58 -21.80
N LYS A 620 -19.75 -11.33 -20.91
CA LYS A 620 -20.17 -12.67 -20.49
C LYS A 620 -20.84 -12.60 -19.12
N LYS A 621 -22.17 -12.70 -19.07
CA LYS A 621 -22.99 -12.41 -17.86
C LYS A 621 -23.40 -13.65 -17.06
N GLU A 622 -23.41 -14.81 -17.67
CA GLU A 622 -23.96 -16.06 -17.11
C GLU A 622 -22.91 -17.17 -17.23
N ASN A 623 -21.90 -17.14 -16.35
CA ASN A 623 -20.74 -18.05 -16.40
C ASN A 623 -20.74 -19.07 -15.26
N LEU A 624 -21.51 -18.79 -14.20
CA LEU A 624 -21.50 -19.53 -12.95
C LEU A 624 -21.88 -21.00 -13.12
N SER A 625 -21.05 -21.87 -12.55
CA SER A 625 -21.24 -23.32 -12.49
C SER A 625 -21.62 -23.76 -11.08
N MET A 626 -22.75 -24.44 -10.95
CA MET A 626 -23.21 -24.97 -9.65
C MET A 626 -22.24 -26.06 -9.15
N PRO A 627 -21.71 -25.94 -7.92
CA PRO A 627 -20.70 -26.88 -7.45
C PRO A 627 -21.28 -28.26 -7.16
N ILE A 628 -20.46 -29.30 -7.37
CA ILE A 628 -20.80 -30.66 -6.95
C ILE A 628 -20.65 -30.74 -5.42
N ILE A 629 -21.77 -31.03 -4.73
CA ILE A 629 -21.80 -31.20 -3.27
C ILE A 629 -21.97 -32.66 -2.83
N GLU A 630 -21.51 -32.95 -1.61
CA GLU A 630 -21.74 -34.22 -0.93
C GLU A 630 -22.76 -34.06 0.18
N ILE A 631 -23.93 -34.68 0.02
CA ILE A 631 -24.93 -34.79 1.08
C ILE A 631 -24.70 -36.13 1.78
N TYR A 632 -23.90 -36.13 2.86
CA TYR A 632 -23.57 -37.36 3.57
C TYR A 632 -24.78 -37.85 4.39
N GLY A 633 -25.15 -39.12 4.22
CA GLY A 633 -26.18 -39.75 5.04
C GLY A 633 -25.74 -39.88 6.49
N ILE A 634 -26.63 -39.61 7.44
CA ILE A 634 -26.32 -39.75 8.87
C ILE A 634 -25.99 -41.22 9.17
N PRO A 635 -24.87 -41.52 9.88
CA PRO A 635 -24.44 -42.88 10.14
C PRO A 635 -25.50 -43.75 10.85
N ASN A 636 -25.78 -44.94 10.30
CA ASN A 636 -26.81 -45.86 10.83
C ASN A 636 -26.46 -46.45 12.21
N ASP A 637 -25.17 -46.46 12.59
CA ASP A 637 -24.70 -46.89 13.91
C ASP A 637 -25.16 -45.96 15.04
N MET A 638 -25.67 -44.77 14.71
CA MET A 638 -26.22 -43.82 15.68
C MET A 638 -27.68 -44.11 16.09
N LEU A 639 -28.41 -44.98 15.38
CA LEU A 639 -29.85 -45.21 15.61
C LEU A 639 -30.22 -45.73 17.01
N GLY A 640 -29.28 -46.42 17.67
CA GLY A 640 -29.47 -47.00 19.01
C GLY A 640 -28.86 -46.18 20.15
N LEU A 641 -28.29 -45.01 19.88
CA LEU A 641 -27.61 -44.21 20.91
C LEU A 641 -28.61 -43.59 21.91
N PRO A 642 -28.23 -43.45 23.19
CA PRO A 642 -29.02 -42.70 24.16
C PRO A 642 -28.99 -41.19 23.85
N LEU A 643 -29.96 -40.45 24.38
CA LEU A 643 -30.19 -39.02 24.05
C LEU A 643 -28.93 -38.16 24.11
N ASN A 644 -28.14 -38.21 25.18
CA ASN A 644 -26.98 -37.32 25.36
C ASN A 644 -25.92 -37.55 24.28
N ASP A 645 -25.55 -38.80 24.03
CA ASP A 645 -24.56 -39.18 23.03
C ASP A 645 -25.07 -38.87 21.61
N LEU A 646 -26.37 -39.09 21.38
CA LEU A 646 -27.00 -38.77 20.10
C LEU A 646 -27.02 -37.26 19.84
N ASN A 647 -27.38 -36.47 20.85
CA ASN A 647 -27.42 -35.01 20.77
C ASN A 647 -26.04 -34.42 20.47
N GLU A 648 -24.99 -34.87 21.17
CA GLU A 648 -23.62 -34.43 20.93
C GLU A 648 -23.14 -34.76 19.52
N LYS A 649 -23.39 -36.00 19.05
CA LYS A 649 -23.01 -36.39 17.68
C LYS A 649 -23.79 -35.64 16.60
N LEU A 650 -25.09 -35.41 16.79
CA LEU A 650 -25.89 -34.62 15.86
C LEU A 650 -25.43 -33.16 15.84
N PHE A 651 -25.07 -32.58 16.99
CA PHE A 651 -24.49 -31.24 17.06
C PHE A 651 -23.17 -31.12 16.29
N ASN A 652 -22.29 -32.13 16.38
CA ASN A 652 -21.06 -32.17 15.58
C ASN A 652 -21.35 -32.22 14.07
N ILE A 653 -22.38 -32.94 13.65
CA ILE A 653 -22.84 -32.95 12.25
C ILE A 653 -23.41 -31.59 11.86
N TYR A 654 -24.18 -30.95 12.75
CA TYR A 654 -24.75 -29.63 12.52
C TYR A 654 -23.66 -28.57 12.27
N LEU A 655 -22.65 -28.49 13.16
CA LEU A 655 -21.52 -27.59 13.00
C LEU A 655 -20.72 -27.87 11.71
N LYS A 656 -20.53 -29.14 11.38
CA LYS A 656 -19.83 -29.53 10.15
C LYS A 656 -20.57 -29.08 8.89
N ASN A 657 -21.90 -29.14 8.88
CA ASN A 657 -22.73 -28.64 7.79
C ASN A 657 -22.62 -27.11 7.65
N ILE A 658 -22.68 -26.34 8.74
CA ILE A 658 -22.48 -24.88 8.68
C ILE A 658 -21.14 -24.53 8.05
N LEU A 659 -20.06 -25.21 8.48
CA LEU A 659 -18.73 -25.01 7.90
C LEU A 659 -18.69 -25.41 6.43
N TYR A 660 -19.41 -26.45 6.03
CA TYR A 660 -19.52 -26.88 4.64
C TYR A 660 -20.29 -25.87 3.79
N PHE A 661 -21.36 -25.26 4.31
CA PHE A 661 -22.08 -24.18 3.63
C PHE A 661 -21.16 -22.99 3.37
N LYS A 662 -20.28 -22.67 4.32
CA LYS A 662 -19.25 -21.63 4.13
C LYS A 662 -18.25 -21.99 3.04
N LYS A 663 -17.87 -23.27 2.88
CA LYS A 663 -17.04 -23.72 1.73
C LYS A 663 -17.74 -23.52 0.38
N VAL A 664 -19.04 -23.79 0.32
CA VAL A 664 -19.85 -23.55 -0.90
C VAL A 664 -19.84 -22.05 -1.22
N TYR A 665 -20.03 -21.19 -0.22
CA TYR A 665 -19.95 -19.74 -0.40
C TYR A 665 -18.58 -19.28 -0.94
N PHE A 666 -17.47 -19.81 -0.43
CA PHE A 666 -16.13 -19.49 -0.94
C PHE A 666 -15.92 -19.93 -2.40
N ASN A 667 -16.48 -21.06 -2.81
CA ASN A 667 -16.45 -21.46 -4.21
C ASN A 667 -17.20 -20.47 -5.13
N PHE A 668 -18.35 -19.93 -4.69
CA PHE A 668 -19.07 -18.89 -5.44
C PHE A 668 -18.30 -17.55 -5.47
N LEU A 669 -17.58 -17.20 -4.39
CA LEU A 669 -16.71 -16.02 -4.38
C LEU A 669 -15.54 -16.16 -5.36
N ASP A 670 -14.90 -17.32 -5.43
CA ASP A 670 -13.80 -17.57 -6.37
C ASP A 670 -14.29 -17.55 -7.84
N GLN A 671 -15.45 -18.13 -8.13
CA GLN A 671 -16.09 -18.01 -9.44
C GLN A 671 -16.39 -16.55 -9.80
N TRP A 672 -16.93 -15.76 -8.86
CA TRP A 672 -17.13 -14.33 -9.07
C TRP A 672 -15.82 -13.60 -9.40
N TRP A 673 -14.74 -13.86 -8.66
CA TRP A 673 -13.44 -13.25 -8.94
C TRP A 673 -12.94 -13.62 -10.35
N THR A 674 -12.89 -14.92 -10.64
CA THR A 674 -12.33 -15.47 -11.87
C THR A 674 -13.14 -15.13 -13.12
N GLU A 675 -14.47 -15.16 -13.04
CA GLU A 675 -15.37 -15.05 -14.19
C GLU A 675 -15.99 -13.65 -14.36
N TYR A 676 -16.14 -12.88 -13.28
CA TYR A 676 -16.83 -11.60 -13.30
C TYR A 676 -15.88 -10.45 -12.99
N TYR A 677 -15.18 -10.48 -11.84
CA TYR A 677 -14.24 -9.41 -11.47
C TYR A 677 -13.11 -9.29 -12.49
N SER A 678 -12.65 -10.39 -13.10
CA SER A 678 -11.68 -10.36 -14.21
C SER A 678 -12.11 -9.49 -15.40
N GLN A 679 -13.40 -9.51 -15.76
CA GLN A 679 -13.96 -8.66 -16.81
C GLN A 679 -14.02 -7.19 -16.38
N TYR A 680 -14.38 -6.92 -15.12
CA TYR A 680 -14.34 -5.55 -14.58
C TYR A 680 -12.91 -5.02 -14.51
N PHE A 681 -11.93 -5.87 -14.17
CA PHE A 681 -10.52 -5.51 -14.14
C PHE A 681 -9.98 -5.23 -15.55
N ASP A 682 -10.47 -5.92 -16.58
CA ASP A 682 -10.16 -5.59 -17.98
C ASP A 682 -10.66 -4.18 -18.34
N LEU A 683 -11.90 -3.86 -17.94
CA LEU A 683 -12.46 -2.52 -18.10
C LEU A 683 -11.68 -1.46 -17.32
N ILE A 684 -11.24 -1.75 -16.09
CA ILE A 684 -10.36 -0.87 -15.30
C ILE A 684 -9.08 -0.59 -16.09
N CYS A 685 -8.42 -1.62 -16.61
CA CYS A 685 -7.15 -1.47 -17.33
C CYS A 685 -7.31 -0.70 -18.65
N MET A 686 -8.36 -1.00 -19.43
CA MET A 686 -8.64 -0.26 -20.67
C MET A 686 -9.02 1.21 -20.39
N ALA A 687 -9.79 1.49 -19.35
CA ALA A 687 -10.13 2.86 -18.96
C ALA A 687 -8.90 3.64 -18.46
N LYS A 688 -8.02 3.01 -17.67
CA LYS A 688 -6.72 3.59 -17.28
C LYS A 688 -5.87 3.91 -18.51
N GLN A 689 -5.76 2.99 -19.47
CA GLN A 689 -5.03 3.22 -20.72
C GLN A 689 -5.65 4.36 -21.54
N SER A 690 -6.98 4.49 -21.52
CA SER A 690 -7.69 5.61 -22.15
C SER A 690 -7.32 6.96 -21.52
N ILE A 691 -7.27 7.04 -20.17
CA ILE A 691 -6.81 8.24 -19.46
C ILE A 691 -5.38 8.62 -19.88
N LEU A 692 -4.46 7.65 -19.87
CA LEU A 692 -3.05 7.87 -20.24
C LEU A 692 -2.88 8.26 -21.72
N ALA A 693 -3.71 7.71 -22.62
CA ALA A 693 -3.73 8.12 -24.01
C ALA A 693 -4.16 9.59 -24.15
N GLN A 694 -5.22 10.01 -23.44
CA GLN A 694 -5.66 11.40 -23.42
C GLN A 694 -4.60 12.33 -22.81
N GLU A 695 -3.99 11.95 -21.69
CA GLU A 695 -2.89 12.71 -21.07
C GLU A 695 -1.73 12.90 -22.04
N LYS A 696 -1.32 11.84 -22.75
CA LYS A 696 -0.26 11.90 -23.76
C LYS A 696 -0.59 12.87 -24.89
N LEU A 697 -1.82 12.88 -25.39
CA LEU A 697 -2.25 13.83 -26.42
C LEU A 697 -2.15 15.28 -25.92
N ILE A 698 -2.59 15.55 -24.70
CA ILE A 698 -2.51 16.90 -24.10
C ILE A 698 -1.06 17.33 -23.89
N LYS A 699 -0.21 16.46 -23.32
CA LYS A 699 1.22 16.73 -23.17
C LYS A 699 1.88 17.04 -24.52
N GLN A 700 1.52 16.31 -25.58
CA GLN A 700 2.04 16.56 -26.92
C GLN A 700 1.55 17.90 -27.51
N ILE A 701 0.28 18.28 -27.30
CA ILE A 701 -0.26 19.59 -27.71
C ILE A 701 0.50 20.73 -27.01
N ILE A 702 0.74 20.61 -25.70
CA ILE A 702 1.49 21.60 -24.91
C ILE A 702 2.95 21.68 -25.38
N GLN A 703 3.60 20.53 -25.58
CA GLN A 703 4.99 20.48 -26.04
C GLN A 703 5.15 21.12 -27.41
N ASN A 704 4.25 20.80 -28.36
CA ASN A 704 4.25 21.39 -29.69
C ASN A 704 4.10 22.93 -29.62
N LYS A 705 3.21 23.44 -28.75
CA LYS A 705 3.05 24.89 -28.56
C LYS A 705 4.31 25.54 -27.98
N LEU A 706 4.95 24.91 -26.98
CA LEU A 706 6.19 25.41 -26.40
C LEU A 706 7.33 25.45 -27.43
N GLN A 707 7.46 24.40 -28.25
CA GLN A 707 8.46 24.34 -29.33
C GLN A 707 8.27 25.42 -30.40
N ASP A 708 7.03 25.80 -30.70
CA ASP A 708 6.76 26.92 -31.60
C ASP A 708 7.21 28.27 -30.99
N LEU A 709 7.14 28.43 -29.67
CA LEU A 709 7.56 29.64 -28.96
C LEU A 709 9.08 29.82 -28.87
N PHE A 710 9.85 28.74 -28.95
CA PHE A 710 11.32 28.83 -29.09
C PHE A 710 11.75 29.53 -30.40
N LYS A 711 10.84 29.71 -31.36
CA LYS A 711 11.06 30.46 -32.60
C LYS A 711 10.55 31.90 -32.54
N ALA A 712 9.89 32.30 -31.44
CA ALA A 712 9.33 33.63 -31.24
C ALA A 712 10.35 34.59 -30.59
N ASP A 713 10.03 35.89 -30.57
CA ASP A 713 10.88 36.95 -29.99
C ASP A 713 10.68 37.07 -28.46
N ILE A 714 10.93 35.97 -27.74
CA ILE A 714 10.87 35.90 -26.28
C ILE A 714 12.30 35.72 -25.74
N SER A 715 12.67 36.46 -24.69
CA SER A 715 14.00 36.34 -24.08
C SER A 715 14.27 34.93 -23.55
N MET A 716 15.51 34.45 -23.67
CA MET A 716 15.91 33.10 -23.26
C MET A 716 15.59 32.80 -21.78
N ASP A 717 15.77 33.76 -20.87
CA ASP A 717 15.47 33.58 -19.45
C ASP A 717 13.98 33.29 -19.20
N LYS A 718 13.09 34.01 -19.91
CA LYS A 718 11.65 33.75 -19.89
C LYS A 718 11.30 32.40 -20.51
N LEU A 719 11.95 32.00 -21.60
CA LEU A 719 11.75 30.69 -22.21
C LEU A 719 12.17 29.55 -21.27
N ASN A 720 13.28 29.70 -20.54
CA ASN A 720 13.72 28.74 -19.54
C ASN A 720 12.70 28.60 -18.40
N LEU A 721 12.17 29.73 -17.90
CA LEU A 721 11.13 29.73 -16.88
C LEU A 721 9.82 29.11 -17.39
N MET A 722 9.43 29.39 -18.64
CA MET A 722 8.28 28.75 -19.28
C MET A 722 8.47 27.24 -19.37
N ASN A 723 9.67 26.76 -19.73
CA ASN A 723 9.95 25.33 -19.78
C ASN A 723 9.82 24.67 -18.40
N LEU A 724 10.39 25.28 -17.35
CA LEU A 724 10.25 24.79 -15.97
C LEU A 724 8.79 24.77 -15.50
N ALA A 725 8.04 25.83 -15.78
CA ALA A 725 6.61 25.90 -15.45
C ALA A 725 5.81 24.81 -16.19
N THR A 726 6.13 24.54 -17.45
CA THR A 726 5.48 23.48 -18.23
C THR A 726 5.82 22.09 -17.71
N GLU A 727 7.07 21.84 -17.31
CA GLU A 727 7.46 20.59 -16.64
C GLU A 727 6.66 20.37 -15.35
N LYS A 728 6.41 21.42 -14.55
CA LYS A 728 5.53 21.34 -13.38
C LYS A 728 4.07 21.07 -13.76
N THR A 729 3.54 21.77 -14.76
CA THR A 729 2.19 21.51 -15.26
C THR A 729 2.03 20.08 -15.80
N PHE A 730 3.08 19.46 -16.35
CA PHE A 730 3.05 18.05 -16.73
C PHE A 730 2.94 17.10 -15.54
N ILE A 731 3.50 17.45 -14.40
CA ILE A 731 3.32 16.72 -13.14
C ILE A 731 1.88 16.91 -12.66
N ASP A 732 1.38 18.15 -12.67
CA ASP A 732 0.00 18.45 -12.26
C ASP A 732 -1.04 17.71 -13.13
N LEU A 733 -0.83 17.64 -14.45
CA LEU A 733 -1.68 16.84 -15.35
C LEU A 733 -1.70 15.36 -14.95
N SER A 734 -0.55 14.79 -14.59
CA SER A 734 -0.47 13.41 -14.13
C SER A 734 -1.19 13.21 -12.79
N ASN A 735 -1.15 14.19 -11.88
CA ASN A 735 -1.92 14.13 -10.62
C ASN A 735 -3.43 14.13 -10.90
N GLU A 736 -3.91 14.95 -11.83
CA GLU A 736 -5.31 14.95 -12.26
C GLU A 736 -5.70 13.63 -12.96
N SER A 737 -4.81 13.06 -13.78
CA SER A 737 -4.99 11.72 -14.35
C SER A 737 -5.10 10.65 -13.26
N GLN A 738 -4.30 10.73 -12.19
CA GLN A 738 -4.32 9.79 -11.07
C GLN A 738 -5.64 9.86 -10.30
N ILE A 739 -6.19 11.06 -10.07
CA ILE A 739 -7.54 11.24 -9.51
C ILE A 739 -8.59 10.52 -10.37
N ALA A 740 -8.51 10.67 -11.70
CA ALA A 740 -9.42 9.97 -12.61
C ALA A 740 -9.25 8.45 -12.58
N ILE A 741 -8.02 7.95 -12.46
CA ILE A 741 -7.73 6.52 -12.28
C ILE A 741 -8.35 6.00 -10.97
N ASN A 742 -8.21 6.74 -9.87
CA ASN A 742 -8.79 6.39 -8.58
C ASN A 742 -10.34 6.38 -8.64
N ASN A 743 -10.95 7.34 -9.35
CA ASN A 743 -12.40 7.33 -9.60
C ASN A 743 -12.85 6.10 -10.41
N ILE A 744 -12.09 5.68 -11.43
CA ILE A 744 -12.38 4.46 -12.21
C ILE A 744 -12.29 3.20 -11.35
N ASN A 745 -11.25 3.09 -10.51
CA ASN A 745 -11.08 1.96 -9.60
C ASN A 745 -12.27 1.86 -8.64
N ASP A 746 -12.67 2.95 -7.98
CA ASP A 746 -13.83 2.97 -7.06
C ASP A 746 -15.14 2.61 -7.79
N PHE A 747 -15.39 3.25 -8.94
CA PHE A 747 -16.58 3.01 -9.76
C PHE A 747 -16.74 1.53 -10.16
N LEU A 748 -15.69 0.93 -10.72
CA LEU A 748 -15.75 -0.44 -11.26
C LEU A 748 -15.63 -1.50 -10.16
N ASN A 749 -14.89 -1.25 -9.08
CA ASN A 749 -14.88 -2.15 -7.92
C ASN A 749 -16.26 -2.20 -7.25
N LYS A 750 -16.91 -1.05 -7.01
CA LYS A 750 -18.28 -1.00 -6.49
C LYS A 750 -19.27 -1.69 -7.43
N SER A 751 -19.11 -1.49 -8.74
CA SER A 751 -19.93 -2.17 -9.75
C SER A 751 -19.77 -3.70 -9.69
N ALA A 752 -18.55 -4.20 -9.56
CA ALA A 752 -18.26 -5.64 -9.48
C ALA A 752 -18.82 -6.27 -8.18
N ILE A 753 -18.65 -5.59 -7.03
CA ILE A 753 -19.23 -6.03 -5.75
C ILE A 753 -20.76 -6.05 -5.85
N CYS A 754 -21.35 -5.04 -6.50
CA CYS A 754 -22.79 -5.00 -6.68
C CYS A 754 -23.29 -6.17 -7.52
N VAL A 755 -22.57 -6.57 -8.57
CA VAL A 755 -22.88 -7.81 -9.32
C VAL A 755 -22.82 -9.07 -8.45
N PHE A 756 -21.90 -9.15 -7.49
CA PHE A 756 -21.91 -10.27 -6.56
C PHE A 756 -23.23 -10.32 -5.79
N ASP A 757 -23.66 -9.20 -5.22
CA ASP A 757 -24.90 -9.07 -4.43
C ASP A 757 -26.17 -9.34 -5.27
N THR A 758 -26.28 -8.72 -6.45
CA THR A 758 -27.53 -8.75 -7.24
C THR A 758 -27.65 -9.95 -8.16
N ASN A 759 -26.54 -10.59 -8.57
CA ASN A 759 -26.55 -11.64 -9.59
C ASN A 759 -25.98 -12.98 -9.11
N ILE A 760 -24.93 -12.98 -8.31
CA ILE A 760 -24.25 -14.22 -7.88
C ILE A 760 -24.84 -14.76 -6.57
N TYR A 761 -24.97 -13.90 -5.57
CA TYR A 761 -25.47 -14.27 -4.25
C TYR A 761 -26.91 -14.84 -4.28
N PRO A 762 -27.86 -14.34 -5.10
CA PRO A 762 -29.20 -14.94 -5.18
C PRO A 762 -29.18 -16.36 -5.76
N LYS A 763 -28.21 -16.67 -6.64
CA LYS A 763 -28.00 -18.03 -7.15
C LYS A 763 -27.43 -18.94 -6.06
N PHE A 764 -26.52 -18.43 -5.23
CA PHE A 764 -26.04 -19.12 -4.04
C PHE A 764 -27.20 -19.41 -3.07
N ILE A 765 -28.03 -18.42 -2.73
CA ILE A 765 -29.21 -18.60 -1.87
C ILE A 765 -30.12 -19.70 -2.42
N SER A 766 -30.45 -19.65 -3.71
CA SER A 766 -31.31 -20.65 -4.36
C SER A 766 -30.72 -22.07 -4.29
N PHE A 767 -29.40 -22.20 -4.47
CA PHE A 767 -28.69 -23.47 -4.34
C PHE A 767 -28.69 -23.98 -2.90
N MET A 768 -28.45 -23.09 -1.94
CA MET A 768 -28.41 -23.41 -0.52
C MET A 768 -29.78 -23.82 0.04
N GLU A 769 -30.86 -23.16 -0.38
CA GLU A 769 -32.22 -23.56 0.00
C GLU A 769 -32.54 -25.00 -0.43
N GLN A 770 -32.13 -25.40 -1.64
CA GLN A 770 -32.27 -26.78 -2.10
C GLN A 770 -31.42 -27.74 -1.25
N CYS A 771 -30.19 -27.35 -0.92
CA CYS A 771 -29.29 -28.13 -0.10
C CYS A 771 -29.85 -28.35 1.32
N ILE A 772 -30.23 -27.28 2.02
CA ILE A 772 -30.74 -27.37 3.40
C ILE A 772 -32.07 -28.14 3.47
N ASN A 773 -32.96 -28.00 2.48
CA ASN A 773 -34.21 -28.75 2.43
C ASN A 773 -33.96 -30.26 2.31
N SER A 774 -32.96 -30.65 1.52
CA SER A 774 -32.53 -32.05 1.42
C SER A 774 -31.94 -32.56 2.73
N VAL A 775 -31.05 -31.78 3.36
CA VAL A 775 -30.44 -32.12 4.66
C VAL A 775 -31.50 -32.25 5.75
N ASN A 776 -32.42 -31.29 5.87
CA ASN A 776 -33.50 -31.29 6.85
C ASN A 776 -34.42 -32.52 6.69
N SER A 777 -34.73 -32.89 5.45
CA SER A 777 -35.50 -34.10 5.16
C SER A 777 -34.77 -35.36 5.63
N ASN A 778 -33.45 -35.45 5.38
CA ASN A 778 -32.62 -36.57 5.79
C ASN A 778 -32.46 -36.66 7.32
N VAL A 779 -32.22 -35.52 8.00
CA VAL A 779 -32.14 -35.43 9.48
C VAL A 779 -33.44 -35.88 10.12
N THR A 780 -34.58 -35.36 9.63
CA THR A 780 -35.91 -35.71 10.14
C THR A 780 -36.19 -37.21 9.99
N ALA A 781 -35.93 -37.77 8.81
CA ALA A 781 -36.13 -39.19 8.54
C ALA A 781 -35.20 -40.08 9.38
N PHE A 782 -33.99 -39.63 9.70
CA PHE A 782 -33.05 -40.34 10.57
C PHE A 782 -33.51 -40.34 12.03
N ILE A 783 -33.88 -39.19 12.59
CA ILE A 783 -34.32 -39.07 13.99
C ILE A 783 -35.58 -39.90 14.23
N GLN A 784 -36.50 -39.95 13.27
CA GLN A 784 -37.69 -40.81 13.34
C GLN A 784 -37.37 -42.31 13.48
N LYS A 785 -36.25 -42.75 12.88
CA LYS A 785 -35.79 -44.16 12.93
C LYS A 785 -35.03 -44.50 14.23
N CYS A 786 -34.69 -43.52 15.07
CA CYS A 786 -33.95 -43.78 16.31
C CYS A 786 -34.81 -44.58 17.31
N THR A 787 -34.25 -45.66 17.84
CA THR A 787 -34.99 -46.67 18.63
C THR A 787 -34.91 -46.45 20.13
N ASN A 788 -33.92 -45.68 20.62
CA ASN A 788 -33.58 -45.55 22.03
C ASN A 788 -33.90 -44.17 22.64
N ILE A 789 -34.82 -43.44 22.00
CA ILE A 789 -35.30 -42.11 22.42
C ILE A 789 -36.83 -42.04 22.31
N THR A 790 -37.46 -41.21 23.13
CA THR A 790 -38.90 -40.95 23.17
C THR A 790 -39.37 -40.02 22.05
N GLU A 791 -40.68 -39.96 21.80
CA GLU A 791 -41.24 -39.07 20.77
C GLU A 791 -41.06 -37.57 21.11
N ASP A 792 -41.10 -37.20 22.39
CA ASP A 792 -40.83 -35.82 22.82
C ASP A 792 -39.37 -35.43 22.55
N GLU A 793 -38.43 -36.34 22.82
CA GLU A 793 -37.00 -36.17 22.53
C GLU A 793 -36.74 -36.09 21.01
N LYS A 794 -37.43 -36.90 20.20
CA LYS A 794 -37.35 -36.80 18.73
C LYS A 794 -37.78 -35.42 18.24
N LEU A 795 -38.88 -34.89 18.75
CA LEU A 795 -39.39 -33.59 18.35
C LEU A 795 -38.43 -32.45 18.75
N GLN A 796 -37.81 -32.54 19.92
CA GLN A 796 -36.78 -31.60 20.36
C GLN A 796 -35.51 -31.69 19.48
N LEU A 797 -35.01 -32.90 19.21
CA LEU A 797 -33.82 -33.10 18.38
C LEU A 797 -34.03 -32.64 16.94
N ILE A 798 -35.20 -32.87 16.35
CA ILE A 798 -35.53 -32.35 15.01
C ILE A 798 -35.46 -30.82 15.03
N LYS A 799 -36.09 -30.17 16.02
CA LYS A 799 -36.07 -28.71 16.13
C LYS A 799 -34.65 -28.14 16.28
N LEU A 800 -33.78 -28.83 17.01
CA LEU A 800 -32.40 -28.40 17.24
C LEU A 800 -31.47 -28.57 16.04
N ASN A 801 -31.76 -29.52 15.13
CA ASN A 801 -30.86 -29.91 14.04
C ASN A 801 -31.42 -29.60 12.64
N THR A 802 -32.49 -28.82 12.55
CA THR A 802 -33.06 -28.33 11.29
C THR A 802 -32.43 -26.99 10.95
N PHE A 803 -31.97 -26.83 9.70
CA PHE A 803 -31.40 -25.59 9.19
C PHE A 803 -32.45 -24.63 8.64
N MET A 804 -32.18 -23.33 8.75
CA MET A 804 -32.96 -22.22 8.20
C MET A 804 -32.08 -21.35 7.29
N ASN A 805 -32.68 -20.42 6.54
CA ASN A 805 -31.94 -19.55 5.61
C ASN A 805 -30.82 -18.75 6.30
N ILE A 806 -31.06 -18.27 7.53
CA ILE A 806 -30.09 -17.52 8.32
C ILE A 806 -28.78 -18.30 8.58
N ASP A 807 -28.79 -19.63 8.50
CA ASP A 807 -27.60 -20.47 8.75
C ASP A 807 -26.57 -20.40 7.60
N PHE A 808 -26.93 -19.80 6.46
CA PHE A 808 -26.03 -19.62 5.31
C PHE A 808 -26.04 -18.20 4.74
N GLU A 809 -26.64 -17.23 5.42
CA GLU A 809 -26.58 -15.82 5.03
C GLU A 809 -25.23 -15.21 5.41
N PHE A 810 -24.20 -15.48 4.60
CA PHE A 810 -22.80 -15.08 4.88
C PHE A 810 -22.38 -13.73 4.30
N PHE A 811 -23.19 -13.14 3.40
CA PHE A 811 -22.80 -11.94 2.67
C PHE A 811 -22.75 -10.71 3.57
N ASP A 812 -21.61 -10.03 3.51
CA ASP A 812 -21.40 -8.70 4.07
C ASP A 812 -20.57 -7.86 3.09
N ILE A 813 -21.10 -6.71 2.69
CA ILE A 813 -20.46 -5.81 1.71
C ILE A 813 -19.10 -5.33 2.24
N GLN A 814 -18.99 -5.04 3.54
CA GLN A 814 -17.74 -4.54 4.10
C GLN A 814 -16.67 -5.63 4.07
N SER A 815 -17.01 -6.87 4.42
CA SER A 815 -16.11 -8.02 4.32
C SER A 815 -15.58 -8.24 2.90
N ILE A 816 -16.39 -8.03 1.85
CA ILE A 816 -15.89 -8.13 0.46
C ILE A 816 -14.97 -6.96 0.11
N LYS A 817 -15.29 -5.74 0.54
CA LYS A 817 -14.40 -4.58 0.34
C LYS A 817 -13.03 -4.84 0.99
N ASP A 818 -13.02 -5.27 2.24
CA ASP A 818 -11.79 -5.58 2.98
C ASP A 818 -11.02 -6.75 2.33
N LEU A 819 -11.73 -7.73 1.77
CA LEU A 819 -11.12 -8.85 1.05
C LEU A 819 -10.34 -8.37 -0.19
N ILE A 820 -10.88 -7.42 -0.95
CA ILE A 820 -10.23 -6.90 -2.17
C ILE A 820 -9.31 -5.70 -1.92
N THR A 821 -9.15 -5.24 -0.68
CA THR A 821 -8.11 -4.26 -0.31
C THR A 821 -6.77 -4.98 -0.15
N SER A 822 -5.74 -4.49 -0.84
CA SER A 822 -4.38 -5.04 -0.79
C SER A 822 -3.44 -4.20 0.08
N GLU A 823 -2.28 -4.77 0.43
CA GLU A 823 -1.20 -4.00 1.07
C GLU A 823 -0.69 -2.86 0.16
N THR A 824 -0.64 -3.09 -1.15
CA THR A 824 -0.29 -2.04 -2.12
C THR A 824 -1.26 -0.87 -2.07
N ASP A 825 -2.56 -1.11 -1.88
CA ASP A 825 -3.56 -0.05 -1.75
C ASP A 825 -3.30 0.78 -0.48
N LEU A 826 -2.97 0.15 0.64
CA LEU A 826 -2.62 0.83 1.89
C LEU A 826 -1.33 1.66 1.75
N ILE A 827 -0.28 1.09 1.14
CA ILE A 827 0.97 1.80 0.87
C ILE A 827 0.74 2.99 -0.08
N LYS A 828 -0.17 2.85 -1.06
CA LYS A 828 -0.57 3.96 -1.93
C LYS A 828 -1.29 5.04 -1.13
N GLU A 829 -2.24 4.71 -0.26
CA GLU A 829 -2.91 5.71 0.59
C GLU A 829 -1.92 6.49 1.46
N GLU A 830 -0.90 5.82 2.01
CA GLU A 830 0.17 6.49 2.77
C GLU A 830 1.07 7.38 1.88
N LYS A 831 1.50 6.89 0.71
CA LYS A 831 2.43 7.61 -0.16
C LYS A 831 1.78 8.65 -1.07
N GLU A 832 0.52 8.48 -1.43
CA GLU A 832 -0.30 9.44 -2.18
C GLU A 832 -0.90 10.52 -1.26
N SER A 833 -0.63 10.46 0.06
CA SER A 833 -1.05 11.47 1.01
C SER A 833 -0.85 12.90 0.48
N ASP A 834 -1.87 13.72 0.70
CA ASP A 834 -1.91 15.11 0.23
C ASP A 834 -0.82 15.98 0.88
N TYR A 835 -0.25 15.53 2.01
CA TYR A 835 0.80 16.24 2.72
C TYR A 835 2.13 16.18 1.95
N ASN A 836 2.65 17.35 1.58
CA ASN A 836 4.04 17.56 1.17
C ASN A 836 4.96 17.90 2.36
N LEU A 837 4.38 18.36 3.47
CA LEU A 837 5.02 18.56 4.76
C LEU A 837 3.96 18.31 5.84
N PHE A 838 4.32 17.54 6.86
CA PHE A 838 3.62 17.52 8.13
C PHE A 838 4.66 17.47 9.24
N LEU A 839 4.88 18.61 9.89
CA LEU A 839 5.94 18.79 10.86
C LEU A 839 5.63 18.06 12.17
N PHE A 840 6.50 17.13 12.55
CA PHE A 840 6.49 16.44 13.83
C PHE A 840 7.65 16.90 14.70
N THR A 841 7.35 17.07 15.98
CA THR A 841 8.26 17.61 16.99
C THR A 841 8.09 16.85 18.29
N LEU A 842 9.21 16.41 18.88
CA LEU A 842 9.23 15.68 20.14
C LEU A 842 10.48 16.02 20.96
N GLN A 843 10.27 16.35 22.23
CA GLN A 843 11.34 16.48 23.21
C GLN A 843 11.61 15.15 23.93
N GLU A 844 12.78 14.55 23.70
CA GLU A 844 13.29 13.40 24.46
C GLU A 844 14.31 13.87 25.52
N ASP A 845 14.60 13.01 26.52
CA ASP A 845 15.35 13.33 27.76
C ASP A 845 16.72 14.01 27.55
N ASN A 846 17.31 13.99 26.34
CA ASN A 846 18.49 14.78 25.95
C ASN A 846 18.56 15.12 24.44
N ASN A 847 17.50 14.88 23.66
CA ASN A 847 17.50 15.10 22.22
C ASN A 847 16.19 15.74 21.77
N LYS A 848 16.26 16.60 20.75
CA LYS A 848 15.06 17.18 20.12
C LYS A 848 14.90 16.55 18.75
N VAL A 849 13.70 16.03 18.48
CA VAL A 849 13.33 15.49 17.18
C VAL A 849 12.48 16.55 16.49
N ILE A 850 12.91 16.98 15.31
CA ILE A 850 12.18 17.89 14.42
C ILE A 850 12.27 17.26 13.03
N GLU A 851 11.19 16.64 12.59
CA GLU A 851 11.16 15.85 11.36
C GLU A 851 9.86 16.02 10.58
N ASP A 852 9.85 15.56 9.33
CA ASP A 852 8.66 15.51 8.49
C ASP A 852 8.08 14.09 8.52
N ILE A 853 6.79 13.97 8.85
CA ILE A 853 6.06 12.69 8.86
C ILE A 853 5.08 12.59 7.68
N SER A 854 5.20 13.45 6.67
CA SER A 854 4.37 13.38 5.45
C SER A 854 4.61 12.14 4.58
N GLY A 855 5.68 11.39 4.84
CA GLY A 855 6.13 10.28 3.99
C GLY A 855 6.81 10.73 2.69
N LYS A 856 7.02 12.03 2.48
CA LYS A 856 7.75 12.59 1.34
C LYS A 856 9.22 12.86 1.71
N ASN A 857 10.04 13.18 0.69
CA ASN A 857 11.46 13.49 0.86
C ASN A 857 11.71 14.95 1.29
N THR A 858 10.96 15.46 2.26
CA THR A 858 11.16 16.84 2.73
C THR A 858 12.35 16.89 3.68
N LEU A 859 13.38 17.62 3.28
CA LEU A 859 14.56 17.84 4.12
C LEU A 859 14.30 18.99 5.09
N VAL A 860 14.43 18.73 6.38
CA VAL A 860 14.29 19.74 7.43
C VAL A 860 15.67 20.13 7.94
N LYS A 861 16.01 21.42 7.88
CA LYS A 861 17.24 21.98 8.47
C LYS A 861 16.87 23.11 9.42
N TYR A 862 17.43 23.12 10.61
CA TYR A 862 17.05 24.06 11.67
C TYR A 862 18.24 24.49 12.53
N SER A 863 18.11 25.61 13.24
CA SER A 863 19.12 26.08 14.19
C SER A 863 19.18 25.21 15.46
N ASP A 864 20.39 24.84 15.89
CA ASP A 864 20.61 24.00 17.08
C ASP A 864 20.10 24.63 18.39
N SER A 865 19.92 25.96 18.43
CA SER A 865 19.41 26.68 19.60
C SER A 865 17.88 26.64 19.77
N ILE A 866 17.13 26.22 18.73
CA ILE A 866 15.66 26.17 18.80
C ILE A 866 15.19 25.27 19.95
N SER A 867 14.25 25.77 20.74
CA SER A 867 13.66 25.06 21.86
C SER A 867 12.29 24.50 21.51
N LEU A 868 11.89 23.42 22.17
CA LEU A 868 10.56 22.84 22.06
C LEU A 868 9.76 23.16 23.34
N VAL A 869 8.52 23.61 23.17
CA VAL A 869 7.60 23.94 24.28
C VAL A 869 6.23 23.40 23.93
N TYR A 870 5.59 22.66 24.84
CA TYR A 870 4.24 22.15 24.59
C TYR A 870 3.26 23.27 24.20
N GLY A 871 2.64 23.15 23.03
CA GLY A 871 1.66 24.09 22.50
C GLY A 871 0.21 23.66 22.76
N VAL A 872 -0.54 23.48 21.68
CA VAL A 872 -1.96 23.13 21.67
C VAL A 872 -2.17 21.63 21.87
N ASN A 873 -1.41 20.78 21.16
CA ASN A 873 -1.56 19.32 21.21
C ASN A 873 -0.26 18.52 21.34
N GLY A 874 0.85 19.04 20.81
CA GLY A 874 2.19 18.48 20.94
C GLY A 874 3.20 19.57 21.26
N ASP A 875 4.48 19.27 21.01
CA ASP A 875 5.57 20.23 21.22
C ASP A 875 5.62 21.26 20.08
N ALA A 876 5.53 22.54 20.39
CA ALA A 876 5.69 23.64 19.45
C ALA A 876 7.16 24.05 19.32
N LEU A 877 7.57 24.45 18.11
CA LEU A 877 8.82 25.15 17.88
C LEU A 877 8.76 26.53 18.53
N TYR A 878 9.74 26.86 19.38
CA TYR A 878 9.93 28.20 19.92
C TYR A 878 11.14 28.85 19.24
N LEU A 879 10.86 29.84 18.37
CA LEU A 879 11.88 30.67 17.74
C LEU A 879 11.95 31.96 18.56
N LYS A 880 13.05 32.14 19.29
CA LYS A 880 13.27 33.23 20.23
C LYS A 880 14.20 34.28 19.68
N GLU A 881 15.34 33.85 19.13
CA GLU A 881 16.39 34.77 18.66
C GLU A 881 16.20 35.08 17.16
N PRO A 882 16.55 36.29 16.67
CA PRO A 882 16.29 36.68 15.29
C PRO A 882 17.01 35.86 14.21
N ASP A 883 18.10 35.18 14.57
CA ASP A 883 18.89 34.32 13.70
C ASP A 883 18.41 32.85 13.69
N GLU A 884 17.43 32.51 14.53
CA GLU A 884 16.82 31.18 14.52
C GLU A 884 15.89 31.02 13.33
N SER A 885 16.11 29.94 12.57
CA SER A 885 15.29 29.62 11.40
C SER A 885 15.15 28.12 11.23
N VAL A 886 14.08 27.75 10.53
CA VAL A 886 13.84 26.40 10.06
C VAL A 886 13.58 26.47 8.56
N SER A 887 14.25 25.63 7.78
CA SER A 887 14.07 25.53 6.34
C SER A 887 13.60 24.14 5.96
N PHE A 888 12.60 24.09 5.10
CA PHE A 888 11.99 22.88 4.59
C PHE A 888 12.23 22.81 3.09
N SER A 889 12.98 21.82 2.60
CA SER A 889 13.30 21.68 1.18
C SER A 889 12.57 20.49 0.55
N ASN A 890 11.70 20.76 -0.43
CA ASN A 890 11.00 19.78 -1.24
C ASN A 890 10.72 20.38 -2.64
N LYS A 891 10.90 19.59 -3.71
CA LYS A 891 10.61 20.02 -5.09
C LYS A 891 9.16 20.48 -5.30
N ALA A 892 8.21 20.00 -4.49
CA ALA A 892 6.82 20.43 -4.56
C ALA A 892 6.64 21.90 -4.15
N PHE A 893 7.55 22.46 -3.35
CA PHE A 893 7.45 23.85 -2.88
C PHE A 893 7.83 24.89 -3.92
N GLU A 894 8.42 24.49 -5.05
CA GLU A 894 8.70 25.40 -6.17
C GLU A 894 7.41 25.99 -6.77
N ASN A 895 6.25 25.36 -6.54
CA ASN A 895 4.98 25.75 -7.15
C ASN A 895 5.10 25.89 -8.68
N GLY A 896 4.22 26.69 -9.29
CA GLY A 896 4.19 26.91 -10.72
C GLY A 896 2.93 27.66 -11.14
N LEU A 897 2.37 27.29 -12.30
CA LEU A 897 1.18 27.92 -12.85
C LEU A 897 -0.13 27.28 -12.38
N THR A 898 -0.14 25.96 -12.22
CA THR A 898 -1.35 25.13 -12.20
C THR A 898 -1.59 24.38 -10.90
N ASN A 899 -0.59 24.25 -10.04
CA ASN A 899 -0.71 23.50 -8.80
C ASN A 899 -1.56 24.24 -7.75
N SER A 900 -2.50 23.52 -7.15
CA SER A 900 -3.21 23.98 -5.95
C SER A 900 -2.43 23.57 -4.71
N PHE A 901 -2.54 24.31 -3.61
CA PHE A 901 -1.89 23.93 -2.36
C PHE A 901 -2.55 24.61 -1.17
N SER A 902 -2.32 24.07 0.03
CA SER A 902 -2.76 24.68 1.28
C SER A 902 -1.64 24.75 2.30
N ILE A 903 -1.65 25.79 3.14
CA ILE A 903 -0.71 26.01 4.24
C ILE A 903 -1.52 26.05 5.53
N CYS A 904 -1.22 25.17 6.48
CA CYS A 904 -1.92 25.09 7.76
C CYS A 904 -0.92 25.05 8.92
N PHE A 905 -1.10 25.88 9.95
CA PHE A 905 -0.26 25.86 11.15
C PHE A 905 -0.92 26.57 12.33
N TRP A 906 -0.52 26.19 13.54
CA TRP A 906 -0.79 26.98 14.74
C TRP A 906 0.30 28.01 14.95
N LEU A 907 -0.08 29.23 15.32
CA LEU A 907 0.82 30.34 15.62
C LEU A 907 0.43 31.00 16.93
N ARG A 908 1.42 31.31 17.75
CA ARG A 908 1.30 32.27 18.84
C ARG A 908 2.46 33.26 18.79
N ASN A 909 2.14 34.54 18.61
CA ASN A 909 3.11 35.62 18.58
C ASN A 909 3.26 36.27 19.96
N LEU A 910 4.48 36.37 20.48
CA LEU A 910 4.80 37.10 21.72
C LEU A 910 5.33 38.51 21.46
N GLY A 911 5.68 38.84 20.22
CA GLY A 911 6.20 40.13 19.83
C GLY A 911 5.16 41.25 19.89
N GLU A 912 5.64 42.46 20.15
CA GLU A 912 4.82 43.67 20.28
C GLU A 912 5.15 44.71 19.18
N ASP A 913 6.05 44.36 18.26
CA ASP A 913 6.47 45.26 17.19
C ASP A 913 5.41 45.32 16.08
N ILE A 914 5.18 46.53 15.57
CA ILE A 914 4.24 46.82 14.48
C ILE A 914 4.94 46.86 13.12
N ILE A 915 6.28 46.75 13.10
CA ILE A 915 7.11 46.77 11.89
C ILE A 915 6.88 45.51 11.06
N THR A 916 6.77 45.70 9.74
CA THR A 916 6.72 44.62 8.75
C THR A 916 7.91 43.66 8.91
N SER A 917 7.64 42.42 9.33
CA SER A 917 8.67 41.42 9.63
C SER A 917 8.27 40.07 9.05
N LYS A 918 9.19 39.37 8.39
CA LYS A 918 8.89 38.07 7.77
C LYS A 918 8.61 37.01 8.84
N LEU A 919 7.66 36.13 8.52
CA LEU A 919 7.31 34.96 9.30
C LEU A 919 7.67 33.69 8.53
N ILE A 920 7.05 33.49 7.36
CA ILE A 920 7.31 32.32 6.51
C ILE A 920 7.31 32.75 5.05
N GLU A 921 8.31 32.32 4.29
CA GLU A 921 8.47 32.71 2.90
C GLU A 921 8.81 31.54 1.98
N ASN A 922 8.32 31.65 0.75
CA ASN A 922 8.73 30.85 -0.38
C ASN A 922 8.83 31.76 -1.60
N LYS A 923 9.93 32.50 -1.69
CA LYS A 923 10.12 33.56 -2.66
C LYS A 923 11.48 33.41 -3.36
N ALA A 924 11.49 33.48 -4.68
CA ALA A 924 12.70 33.52 -5.51
C ALA A 924 12.48 34.48 -6.67
N ASP A 925 13.47 35.32 -6.99
CA ASP A 925 13.39 36.32 -8.06
C ASP A 925 12.11 37.19 -8.02
N ASN A 926 11.65 37.52 -6.80
CA ASN A 926 10.40 38.24 -6.50
C ASN A 926 9.09 37.54 -6.94
N CYS A 927 9.13 36.26 -7.30
CA CYS A 927 7.96 35.40 -7.48
C CYS A 927 7.72 34.50 -6.27
N GLY A 928 6.46 34.15 -6.01
CA GLY A 928 6.07 33.20 -4.97
C GLY A 928 5.12 33.82 -3.94
N TRP A 929 5.21 33.37 -2.69
CA TRP A 929 4.36 33.84 -1.60
C TRP A 929 5.11 34.02 -0.30
N GLU A 930 4.59 34.88 0.56
CA GLU A 930 5.13 35.14 1.91
C GLU A 930 4.02 35.52 2.88
N ILE A 931 4.23 35.18 4.15
CA ILE A 931 3.44 35.66 5.28
C ILE A 931 4.37 36.54 6.13
N TYR A 932 3.92 37.75 6.43
CA TYR A 932 4.64 38.68 7.30
C TYR A 932 3.72 39.22 8.39
N PHE A 933 4.32 39.58 9.52
CA PHE A 933 3.67 40.40 10.54
C PHE A 933 3.59 41.84 10.04
N GLU A 934 2.45 42.49 10.24
CA GLU A 934 2.30 43.93 10.00
C GLU A 934 1.25 44.49 10.96
N ASN A 935 1.51 45.66 11.54
CA ASN A 935 0.60 46.33 12.47
C ASN A 935 0.16 45.41 13.63
N ASN A 936 -1.13 45.02 13.67
CA ASN A 936 -1.69 44.16 14.73
C ASN A 936 -2.05 42.74 14.24
N GLY A 937 -1.59 42.37 13.04
CA GLY A 937 -2.03 41.17 12.34
C GLY A 937 -0.94 40.52 11.48
N LEU A 938 -1.40 39.79 10.47
CA LEU A 938 -0.59 39.16 9.44
C LEU A 938 -0.97 39.71 8.07
N VAL A 939 -0.07 39.61 7.11
CA VAL A 939 -0.39 39.79 5.70
C VAL A 939 0.04 38.56 4.94
N PHE A 940 -0.86 38.04 4.11
CA PHE A 940 -0.50 37.06 3.09
C PHE A 940 -0.29 37.79 1.77
N SER A 941 0.89 37.62 1.19
CA SER A 941 1.26 38.17 -0.12
C SER A 941 1.54 37.05 -1.10
N ILE A 942 1.02 37.18 -2.32
CA ILE A 942 1.31 36.29 -3.44
C ILE A 942 1.61 37.13 -4.69
N VAL A 943 2.74 36.85 -5.34
CA VAL A 943 3.25 37.60 -6.49
C VAL A 943 3.62 36.64 -7.61
N ASP A 944 3.14 36.91 -8.82
CA ASP A 944 3.53 36.15 -10.02
C ASP A 944 4.76 36.75 -10.73
N CYS A 945 5.35 35.97 -11.64
CA CYS A 945 6.53 36.41 -12.38
C CYS A 945 6.29 37.50 -13.43
N ASN A 946 5.06 37.98 -13.57
CA ASN A 946 4.72 39.16 -14.37
C ASN A 946 4.48 40.41 -13.49
N GLY A 947 4.60 40.28 -12.16
CA GLY A 947 4.39 41.34 -11.19
C GLY A 947 2.92 41.58 -10.80
N ASN A 948 2.01 40.65 -11.11
CA ASN A 948 0.66 40.71 -10.53
C ASN A 948 0.72 40.23 -9.07
N GLU A 949 0.12 40.99 -8.16
CA GLU A 949 0.23 40.78 -6.71
C GLU A 949 -1.15 40.89 -6.04
N GLU A 950 -1.36 40.05 -5.03
CA GLU A 950 -2.46 40.17 -4.08
C GLU A 950 -1.90 40.21 -2.66
N ASN A 951 -2.27 41.24 -1.89
CA ASN A 951 -1.87 41.45 -0.50
C ASN A 951 -3.10 41.51 0.39
N ILE A 952 -3.24 40.57 1.31
CA ILE A 952 -4.42 40.44 2.17
C ILE A 952 -4.03 40.64 3.63
N TYR A 953 -4.47 41.75 4.22
CA TYR A 953 -4.31 42.03 5.65
C TYR A 953 -5.31 41.24 6.49
N LEU A 954 -4.79 40.53 7.49
CA LEU A 954 -5.50 39.66 8.42
C LEU A 954 -5.41 40.27 9.83
N SER A 955 -6.46 40.95 10.28
CA SER A 955 -6.44 41.71 11.52
C SER A 955 -6.42 40.84 12.79
N ASP A 956 -5.88 41.41 13.87
CA ASP A 956 -6.02 40.92 15.26
C ASP A 956 -5.40 39.53 15.56
N VAL A 957 -4.23 39.24 14.98
CA VAL A 957 -3.49 37.96 15.17
C VAL A 957 -2.33 38.08 16.18
N ILE A 958 -2.02 39.29 16.69
CA ILE A 958 -0.89 39.55 17.61
C ILE A 958 -1.27 39.46 19.11
N SER A 959 -2.45 38.93 19.46
CA SER A 959 -3.01 39.01 20.83
C SER A 959 -2.35 38.10 21.90
N LYS A 960 -1.12 37.60 21.69
CA LYS A 960 -0.46 36.56 22.52
C LYS A 960 -1.28 35.28 22.70
N ASN A 961 -2.32 35.08 21.90
CA ASN A 961 -3.15 33.87 21.87
C ASN A 961 -2.69 32.92 20.76
N TRP A 962 -3.06 31.64 20.89
CA TRP A 962 -2.94 30.67 19.81
C TRP A 962 -4.01 30.91 18.74
N TYR A 963 -3.56 30.93 17.49
CA TYR A 963 -4.40 30.99 16.30
C TYR A 963 -4.06 29.85 15.36
N TYR A 964 -5.07 29.19 14.81
CA TYR A 964 -4.90 28.24 13.72
C TYR A 964 -5.08 28.96 12.39
N ILE A 965 -4.03 29.04 11.59
CA ILE A 965 -4.02 29.74 10.31
C ILE A 965 -4.11 28.69 9.21
N SER A 966 -5.03 28.87 8.28
CA SER A 966 -5.17 28.01 7.11
C SER A 966 -5.35 28.85 5.85
N ILE A 967 -4.46 28.70 4.88
CA ILE A 967 -4.48 29.38 3.58
C ILE A 967 -4.65 28.31 2.51
N SER A 968 -5.62 28.47 1.61
CA SER A 968 -5.97 27.50 0.56
C SER A 968 -5.97 28.19 -0.79
N ILE A 969 -5.16 27.69 -1.71
CA ILE A 969 -5.02 28.22 -3.08
C ILE A 969 -5.55 27.17 -4.05
N ASP A 970 -6.62 27.51 -4.78
CA ASP A 970 -7.28 26.66 -5.75
C ASP A 970 -7.11 27.23 -7.16
N ARG A 971 -6.30 26.58 -7.99
CA ARG A 971 -6.04 26.99 -9.38
C ARG A 971 -7.09 26.47 -10.37
N LEU A 972 -7.92 25.51 -9.99
CA LEU A 972 -9.04 25.02 -10.82
C LEU A 972 -10.21 26.01 -10.76
N ARG A 973 -10.48 26.58 -9.57
CA ARG A 973 -11.50 27.60 -9.33
C ARG A 973 -10.97 29.03 -9.40
N ASN A 974 -9.65 29.22 -9.48
CA ASN A 974 -8.98 30.52 -9.36
C ASN A 974 -9.39 31.27 -8.07
N GLN A 975 -9.35 30.57 -6.94
CA GLN A 975 -9.83 31.05 -5.65
C GLN A 975 -8.75 30.96 -4.57
N LEU A 976 -8.67 31.99 -3.72
CA LEU A 976 -7.87 32.02 -2.51
C LEU A 976 -8.80 32.12 -1.29
N LEU A 977 -8.69 31.17 -0.36
CA LEU A 977 -9.42 31.16 0.91
C LEU A 977 -8.43 31.29 2.06
N ILE A 978 -8.72 32.15 3.03
CA ILE A 978 -7.93 32.29 4.26
C ILE A 978 -8.85 32.15 5.46
N PHE A 979 -8.50 31.23 6.36
CA PHE A 979 -9.20 30.95 7.60
C PHE A 979 -8.31 31.27 8.81
N ILE A 980 -8.95 31.78 9.85
CA ILE A 980 -8.36 31.94 11.18
C ILE A 980 -9.27 31.21 12.16
N ASN A 981 -8.72 30.24 12.86
CA ASN A 981 -9.43 29.28 13.69
C ASN A 981 -10.49 28.53 12.87
N ASP A 982 -11.75 28.60 13.25
CA ASP A 982 -12.89 27.95 12.61
C ASP A 982 -13.61 28.84 11.57
N LYS A 983 -13.09 30.05 11.28
CA LYS A 983 -13.78 31.07 10.48
C LYS A 983 -13.05 31.41 9.19
N LEU A 984 -13.81 31.50 8.10
CA LEU A 984 -13.35 32.06 6.83
C LEU A 984 -13.25 33.59 6.92
N ILE A 985 -12.05 34.13 6.75
CA ILE A 985 -11.75 35.57 6.86
C ILE A 985 -11.67 36.23 5.49
N ALA A 986 -11.08 35.56 4.50
CA ALA A 986 -10.95 36.09 3.15
C ALA A 986 -11.31 35.03 2.09
N ASN A 987 -12.00 35.48 1.04
CA ASN A 987 -12.29 34.72 -0.17
C ASN A 987 -12.06 35.66 -1.36
N GLN A 988 -10.97 35.45 -2.08
CA GLN A 988 -10.54 36.33 -3.18
C GLN A 988 -10.38 35.55 -4.48
N SER A 989 -10.57 36.26 -5.61
CA SER A 989 -10.20 35.73 -6.92
C SER A 989 -8.70 35.91 -7.15
N ILE A 990 -8.06 34.87 -7.66
CA ILE A 990 -6.64 34.86 -8.07
C ILE A 990 -6.49 34.63 -9.57
N GLU A 991 -7.54 34.90 -10.37
CA GLU A 991 -7.51 34.72 -11.82
C GLU A 991 -6.42 35.55 -12.52
N GLN A 992 -6.07 36.70 -11.94
CA GLN A 992 -4.99 37.57 -12.41
C GLN A 992 -3.59 37.06 -12.08
N ILE A 993 -3.43 36.18 -11.08
CA ILE A 993 -2.15 35.63 -10.64
C ILE A 993 -1.78 34.42 -11.52
N LEU A 994 -0.71 34.51 -12.30
CA LEU A 994 -0.27 33.47 -13.22
C LEU A 994 0.80 32.55 -12.60
N ASN A 995 2.03 32.58 -13.12
CA ASN A 995 3.10 31.69 -12.69
C ASN A 995 3.76 32.19 -11.40
N ILE A 996 3.64 31.42 -10.32
CA ILE A 996 4.22 31.72 -9.00
C ILE A 996 5.45 30.85 -8.68
N TYR A 997 6.13 30.33 -9.73
CA TYR A 997 7.33 29.52 -9.58
C TYR A 997 8.36 30.20 -8.65
N SER A 998 8.86 29.46 -7.67
CA SER A 998 9.70 29.93 -6.58
C SER A 998 10.86 28.95 -6.31
N SER A 999 11.49 29.04 -5.13
CA SER A 999 12.49 28.07 -4.71
C SER A 999 11.85 26.77 -4.18
N ASN A 1000 12.60 25.68 -4.18
CA ASN A 1000 12.20 24.42 -3.55
C ASN A 1000 12.24 24.46 -2.01
N THR A 1001 12.51 25.63 -1.41
CA THR A 1001 12.68 25.78 0.03
C THR A 1001 11.66 26.76 0.58
N ILE A 1002 10.99 26.35 1.66
CA ILE A 1002 10.17 27.21 2.51
C ILE A 1002 11.02 27.57 3.73
N SER A 1003 11.14 28.85 4.01
CA SER A 1003 11.92 29.37 5.14
C SER A 1003 10.99 29.92 6.20
N LEU A 1004 11.04 29.35 7.40
CA LEU A 1004 10.40 29.86 8.60
C LEU A 1004 11.43 30.67 9.40
N VAL A 1005 11.09 31.92 9.68
CA VAL A 1005 11.96 32.90 10.34
C VAL A 1005 11.22 33.66 11.43
N ASN A 1006 11.98 34.28 12.32
CA ASN A 1006 11.52 35.23 13.32
C ASN A 1006 12.42 36.47 13.16
N GLU A 1007 12.09 37.44 12.30
CA GLU A 1007 13.02 38.56 12.12
C GLU A 1007 13.06 39.52 13.32
N ASN A 1008 11.99 39.65 14.11
CA ASN A 1008 11.90 40.58 15.25
C ASN A 1008 10.88 40.18 16.35
N ASN A 1009 10.19 39.05 16.21
CA ASN A 1009 9.04 38.68 17.03
C ASN A 1009 9.17 37.23 17.52
N PRO A 1010 9.39 36.97 18.83
CA PRO A 1010 9.42 35.61 19.33
C PRO A 1010 8.08 34.89 19.08
N ILE A 1011 8.13 33.73 18.46
CA ILE A 1011 6.95 32.98 18.01
C ILE A 1011 6.97 31.53 18.48
N TYR A 1012 5.77 30.97 18.64
CA TYR A 1012 5.56 29.53 18.70
C TYR A 1012 4.83 29.04 17.46
N ILE A 1013 5.31 27.93 16.87
CA ILE A 1013 4.65 27.26 15.75
C ILE A 1013 4.48 25.78 16.03
N GLU A 1014 3.30 25.25 15.71
CA GLU A 1014 2.99 23.84 15.87
C GLU A 1014 2.21 23.31 14.67
N GLY A 1015 2.46 22.05 14.31
CA GLY A 1015 1.69 21.33 13.29
C GLY A 1015 1.73 21.97 11.91
N LEU A 1016 2.85 22.59 11.53
CA LEU A 1016 3.02 23.17 10.20
C LEU A 1016 2.85 22.08 9.13
N SER A 1017 1.92 22.30 8.22
CA SER A 1017 1.61 21.40 7.13
C SER A 1017 1.44 22.15 5.81
N ILE A 1018 1.90 21.50 4.73
CA ILE A 1018 1.74 21.95 3.36
C ILE A 1018 1.05 20.82 2.60
N LEU A 1019 -0.12 21.09 2.02
CA LEU A 1019 -0.87 20.13 1.22
C LEU A 1019 -0.74 20.44 -0.28
N ASN A 1020 -0.78 19.43 -1.14
CA ASN A 1020 -0.78 19.56 -2.61
C ASN A 1020 -2.17 19.82 -3.23
N ARG A 1021 -3.16 20.16 -2.41
CA ARG A 1021 -4.53 20.47 -2.82
C ARG A 1021 -5.13 21.63 -2.04
N SER A 1022 -6.27 22.12 -2.50
CA SER A 1022 -7.10 23.05 -1.74
C SER A 1022 -7.88 22.31 -0.62
N ILE A 1023 -8.10 23.01 0.49
CA ILE A 1023 -8.93 22.57 1.61
C ILE A 1023 -10.26 23.33 1.66
N THR A 1024 -11.27 22.67 2.18
CA THR A 1024 -12.63 23.18 2.37
C THR A 1024 -12.87 23.69 3.80
N SER A 1025 -13.94 24.49 3.99
CA SER A 1025 -14.32 24.98 5.32
C SER A 1025 -14.63 23.87 6.32
N GLU A 1026 -15.22 22.75 5.85
CA GLU A 1026 -15.54 21.60 6.71
C GLU A 1026 -14.27 20.91 7.21
N GLU A 1027 -13.28 20.72 6.35
CA GLU A 1027 -11.98 20.16 6.72
C GLU A 1027 -11.24 21.05 7.71
N VAL A 1028 -11.26 22.38 7.52
CA VAL A 1028 -10.66 23.33 8.47
C VAL A 1028 -11.30 23.20 9.85
N VAL A 1029 -12.64 23.17 9.91
CA VAL A 1029 -13.40 22.99 11.16
C VAL A 1029 -13.06 21.66 11.83
N ASN A 1030 -13.02 20.57 11.06
CA ASN A 1030 -12.68 19.24 11.57
C ASN A 1030 -11.24 19.19 12.09
N ASN A 1031 -10.26 19.74 11.36
CA ASN A 1031 -8.86 19.81 11.76
C ASN A 1031 -8.67 20.67 13.02
N TYR A 1032 -9.33 21.83 13.08
CA TYR A 1032 -9.26 22.72 14.24
C TYR A 1032 -9.77 22.04 15.51
N PHE A 1033 -10.96 21.45 15.48
CA PHE A 1033 -11.55 20.82 16.67
C PHE A 1033 -10.94 19.47 17.01
N SER A 1034 -10.46 18.68 16.05
CA SER A 1034 -9.76 17.43 16.32
C SER A 1034 -8.46 17.69 17.08
N TYR A 1035 -7.69 18.69 16.67
CA TYR A 1035 -6.43 19.07 17.29
C TYR A 1035 -6.61 19.64 18.72
N LEU A 1036 -7.74 20.32 18.98
CA LEU A 1036 -8.08 20.87 20.30
C LEU A 1036 -8.64 19.83 21.28
N ASN A 1037 -9.20 18.72 20.79
CA ASN A 1037 -9.89 17.74 21.64
C ASN A 1037 -8.94 16.67 22.22
N ASN A 1038 -8.04 17.10 23.11
CA ASN A 1038 -6.99 16.27 23.70
C ASN A 1038 -7.09 16.13 25.23
N SER A 1039 -8.31 16.16 25.77
CA SER A 1039 -8.64 16.12 27.20
C SER A 1039 -8.23 17.33 28.06
N TYR A 1040 -7.33 18.21 27.61
CA TYR A 1040 -6.93 19.38 28.40
C TYR A 1040 -7.99 20.49 28.40
N ILE A 1041 -8.07 21.21 29.52
CA ILE A 1041 -8.78 22.48 29.63
C ILE A 1041 -7.79 23.61 29.35
N ARG A 1042 -8.25 24.70 28.71
CA ARG A 1042 -7.39 25.81 28.29
C ARG A 1042 -7.79 27.12 28.95
N ASP A 1043 -6.82 28.04 28.98
CA ASP A 1043 -7.05 29.43 29.31
C ASP A 1043 -7.51 30.25 28.09
N ILE A 1044 -7.74 31.56 28.27
CA ILE A 1044 -8.24 32.44 27.20
C ILE A 1044 -7.25 32.56 26.02
N SER A 1045 -5.96 32.33 26.27
CA SER A 1045 -4.90 32.37 25.26
C SER A 1045 -4.71 31.04 24.53
N GLY A 1046 -5.45 30.01 24.91
CA GLY A 1046 -5.37 28.67 24.33
C GLY A 1046 -4.27 27.81 24.92
N GLU A 1047 -3.58 28.25 25.98
CA GLU A 1047 -2.61 27.43 26.69
C GLU A 1047 -3.31 26.41 27.60
N ARG A 1048 -2.65 25.29 27.88
CA ARG A 1048 -3.15 24.33 28.86
C ARG A 1048 -3.25 25.00 30.23
N LEU A 1049 -4.39 24.79 30.88
CA LEU A 1049 -4.63 25.30 32.21
C LEU A 1049 -3.82 24.49 33.23
N GLU A 1050 -3.17 25.18 34.16
CA GLU A 1050 -2.28 24.59 35.16
C GLU A 1050 -2.89 24.69 36.56
N TYR A 1051 -2.77 23.61 37.34
CA TYR A 1051 -2.99 23.67 38.77
C TYR A 1051 -1.93 24.56 39.43
N ASN A 1052 -2.32 25.24 40.50
CA ASN A 1052 -1.47 26.14 41.29
C ASN A 1052 -0.97 27.40 40.56
N LYS A 1053 -1.39 27.65 39.31
CA LYS A 1053 -1.16 28.91 38.60
C LYS A 1053 -2.27 29.93 38.90
N THR A 1054 -1.92 31.22 38.86
CA THR A 1054 -2.84 32.31 39.18
C THR A 1054 -3.50 32.86 37.92
N TYR A 1055 -4.82 33.05 37.97
CA TYR A 1055 -5.65 33.49 36.87
C TYR A 1055 -6.68 34.55 37.32
N GLU A 1056 -7.18 35.36 36.39
CA GLU A 1056 -8.44 36.10 36.56
C GLU A 1056 -9.58 35.33 35.87
N LEU A 1057 -10.79 35.38 36.45
CA LEU A 1057 -11.95 34.64 35.96
C LEU A 1057 -12.99 35.58 35.34
N TYR A 1058 -13.39 35.26 34.11
CA TYR A 1058 -14.36 36.01 33.31
C TYR A 1058 -15.52 35.10 32.91
N ASN A 1059 -16.71 35.69 32.76
CA ASN A 1059 -17.86 35.00 32.21
C ASN A 1059 -17.97 35.28 30.71
N TYR A 1060 -18.32 34.28 29.90
CA TYR A 1060 -18.45 34.44 28.45
C TYR A 1060 -19.44 35.54 28.04
N VAL A 1061 -20.49 35.79 28.84
CA VAL A 1061 -21.48 36.85 28.57
C VAL A 1061 -20.88 38.26 28.76
N PHE A 1062 -19.91 38.41 29.65
CA PHE A 1062 -19.27 39.69 29.98
C PHE A 1062 -17.74 39.52 29.98
N PRO A 1063 -17.11 39.36 28.80
CA PRO A 1063 -15.70 38.96 28.69
C PRO A 1063 -14.71 40.03 29.17
N GLU A 1064 -15.13 41.30 29.23
CA GLU A 1064 -14.30 42.42 29.70
C GLU A 1064 -14.35 42.62 31.22
N ASN A 1065 -15.29 41.96 31.92
CA ASN A 1065 -15.54 42.18 33.35
C ASN A 1065 -15.04 41.00 34.17
N SER A 1066 -13.89 41.17 34.84
CA SER A 1066 -13.38 40.17 35.80
C SER A 1066 -14.30 40.05 37.02
N LEU A 1067 -14.45 38.85 37.56
CA LEU A 1067 -15.09 38.66 38.86
C LEU A 1067 -14.32 39.36 39.98
N TYR A 1068 -15.04 39.87 40.99
CA TYR A 1068 -14.47 40.43 42.20
C TYR A 1068 -15.27 40.04 43.46
N GLU A 1069 -14.66 40.26 44.62
CA GLU A 1069 -15.23 39.95 45.92
C GLU A 1069 -16.23 41.03 46.38
N VAL A 1070 -17.41 40.62 46.86
CA VAL A 1070 -18.43 41.50 47.44
C VAL A 1070 -18.82 40.98 48.82
N THR A 1071 -18.68 41.81 49.85
CA THR A 1071 -19.12 41.47 51.21
C THR A 1071 -20.58 41.87 51.43
N GLU A 1072 -21.47 40.92 51.73
CA GLU A 1072 -22.86 41.15 52.12
C GLU A 1072 -23.21 40.22 53.31
N ASN A 1073 -23.86 40.75 54.35
CA ASN A 1073 -24.27 39.99 55.55
C ASN A 1073 -23.14 39.17 56.22
N ASN A 1074 -21.95 39.76 56.40
CA ASN A 1074 -20.74 39.11 56.96
C ASN A 1074 -20.17 37.92 56.15
N ASN A 1075 -20.75 37.60 54.99
CA ASN A 1075 -20.21 36.62 54.04
C ASN A 1075 -19.60 37.34 52.84
N ILE A 1076 -18.67 36.67 52.16
CA ILE A 1076 -18.01 37.19 50.95
C ILE A 1076 -18.50 36.37 49.76
N TYR A 1077 -19.08 37.03 48.77
CA TYR A 1077 -19.63 36.45 47.54
C TYR A 1077 -18.84 36.93 46.31
N LEU A 1078 -19.08 36.29 45.16
CA LEU A 1078 -18.46 36.64 43.88
C LEU A 1078 -19.47 37.29 42.92
N SER A 1079 -19.08 38.40 42.29
CA SER A 1079 -19.94 39.11 41.32
C SER A 1079 -19.15 39.85 40.23
N ILE A 1080 -19.84 40.28 39.17
CA ILE A 1080 -19.40 41.32 38.22
C ILE A 1080 -20.23 42.61 38.42
N LYS A 1081 -19.67 43.79 38.09
CA LYS A 1081 -20.34 45.08 38.27
C LYS A 1081 -20.56 45.77 36.94
N ASP A 1082 -21.77 46.24 36.72
CA ASP A 1082 -22.23 46.84 35.46
C ASP A 1082 -21.87 48.35 35.30
N THR A 1083 -20.90 48.88 36.06
CA THR A 1083 -20.63 50.34 36.14
C THR A 1083 -19.18 50.71 35.77
N ASN A 1084 -19.00 51.32 34.60
CA ASN A 1084 -17.71 51.64 33.93
C ASN A 1084 -16.73 52.59 34.66
N ASN A 1085 -16.91 52.93 35.94
CA ASN A 1085 -16.20 54.07 36.58
C ASN A 1085 -15.59 53.80 37.97
N LEU A 1086 -15.26 52.56 38.34
CA LEU A 1086 -14.52 52.26 39.58
C LEU A 1086 -13.37 51.30 39.28
N ASN A 1087 -12.13 51.68 39.64
CA ASN A 1087 -10.92 50.85 39.61
C ASN A 1087 -11.02 49.70 40.63
N ILE A 1088 -11.93 48.74 40.42
CA ILE A 1088 -12.04 47.52 41.23
C ILE A 1088 -11.10 46.48 40.62
N GLN A 1089 -10.12 46.04 41.40
CA GLN A 1089 -9.17 45.00 40.98
C GLN A 1089 -9.88 43.65 40.90
N GLY A 1090 -9.64 42.90 39.82
CA GLY A 1090 -10.17 41.55 39.64
C GLY A 1090 -9.67 40.58 40.71
N ALA A 1091 -10.51 39.60 41.06
CA ALA A 1091 -10.14 38.53 41.98
C ALA A 1091 -9.15 37.56 41.33
N LYS A 1092 -8.13 37.15 42.09
CA LYS A 1092 -7.08 36.23 41.66
C LYS A 1092 -7.43 34.79 42.06
N PHE A 1093 -7.65 33.92 41.08
CA PHE A 1093 -8.03 32.53 41.24
C PHE A 1093 -6.85 31.58 41.09
N LYS A 1094 -6.86 30.47 41.82
CA LYS A 1094 -5.93 29.35 41.74
C LYS A 1094 -6.72 28.05 41.79
N LEU A 1095 -6.48 27.14 40.84
CA LEU A 1095 -7.08 25.80 40.86
C LEU A 1095 -6.16 24.84 41.63
N ILE A 1096 -6.71 23.97 42.46
CA ILE A 1096 -5.95 23.03 43.29
C ILE A 1096 -6.50 21.62 43.07
N ASN A 1097 -5.63 20.66 42.72
CA ASN A 1097 -5.99 19.24 42.62
C ASN A 1097 -5.81 18.53 43.98
N ILE A 1098 -6.47 17.37 44.12
CA ILE A 1098 -6.29 16.46 45.26
C ILE A 1098 -4.93 15.75 45.19
N ASP A 1099 -4.48 15.40 43.99
CA ASP A 1099 -3.16 14.86 43.72
C ASP A 1099 -2.13 15.99 43.57
N ALA A 1100 -1.15 16.03 44.48
CA ALA A 1100 -0.10 17.03 44.50
C ALA A 1100 0.86 16.92 43.29
N ASN A 1101 0.92 15.76 42.62
CA ASN A 1101 1.77 15.55 41.46
C ASN A 1101 1.12 16.00 40.14
N LYS A 1102 -0.19 16.29 40.14
CA LYS A 1102 -0.91 16.66 38.92
C LYS A 1102 -0.69 18.14 38.58
N GLN A 1103 -0.02 18.40 37.46
CA GLN A 1103 0.31 19.76 37.01
C GLN A 1103 -0.78 20.42 36.16
N TYR A 1104 -1.37 19.71 35.19
CA TYR A 1104 -2.32 20.28 34.22
C TYR A 1104 -3.76 19.86 34.51
N VAL A 1105 -4.71 20.74 34.21
CA VAL A 1105 -6.14 20.51 34.38
C VAL A 1105 -6.72 19.80 33.16
N GLN A 1106 -7.45 18.72 33.39
CA GLN A 1106 -8.11 17.91 32.35
C GLN A 1106 -9.64 17.91 32.52
N LYS A 1107 -10.36 17.56 31.44
CA LYS A 1107 -11.81 17.34 31.48
C LYS A 1107 -12.15 16.27 32.51
N TRP A 1108 -13.19 16.53 33.28
CA TRP A 1108 -13.68 15.68 34.36
C TRP A 1108 -12.77 15.61 35.60
N ASP A 1109 -11.76 16.47 35.69
CA ASP A 1109 -10.99 16.58 36.93
C ASP A 1109 -11.84 17.18 38.05
N GLU A 1110 -11.66 16.64 39.25
CA GLU A 1110 -12.18 17.22 40.48
C GLU A 1110 -11.08 18.05 41.17
N GLY A 1111 -11.39 19.30 41.51
CA GLY A 1111 -10.49 20.13 42.29
C GLY A 1111 -11.20 21.17 43.13
N VAL A 1112 -10.40 22.00 43.80
CA VAL A 1112 -10.86 23.11 44.63
C VAL A 1112 -10.47 24.42 43.96
N VAL A 1113 -11.39 25.37 43.93
CA VAL A 1113 -11.13 26.74 43.48
C VAL A 1113 -10.76 27.59 44.70
N CYS A 1114 -9.59 28.22 44.63
CA CYS A 1114 -9.03 29.07 45.66
C CYS A 1114 -8.88 30.50 45.15
N LEU A 1115 -9.09 31.50 46.01
CA LEU A 1115 -8.80 32.91 45.75
C LEU A 1115 -7.63 33.38 46.62
N LEU A 1116 -6.76 34.18 46.00
CA LEU A 1116 -5.56 34.75 46.62
C LEU A 1116 -5.84 36.19 47.07
N GLY A 1117 -5.95 36.39 48.39
CA GLY A 1117 -6.00 37.69 49.07
C GLY A 1117 -4.95 37.76 50.20
N ASP A 1118 -5.29 38.40 51.33
CA ASP A 1118 -4.42 38.41 52.54
C ASP A 1118 -4.26 37.00 53.15
N GLU A 1119 -5.30 36.17 53.02
CA GLU A 1119 -5.32 34.73 53.35
C GLU A 1119 -5.90 33.95 52.16
N GLU A 1120 -5.58 32.67 52.02
CA GLU A 1120 -6.21 31.81 51.00
C GLU A 1120 -7.68 31.57 51.37
N LYS A 1121 -8.60 31.93 50.46
CA LYS A 1121 -10.02 31.64 50.59
C LYS A 1121 -10.44 30.56 49.60
N TYR A 1122 -11.38 29.70 49.97
CA TYR A 1122 -11.84 28.60 49.14
C TYR A 1122 -13.32 28.74 48.78
N VAL A 1123 -13.68 28.29 47.58
CA VAL A 1123 -15.05 28.34 47.06
C VAL A 1123 -15.96 27.34 47.78
N ASP A 1124 -17.08 27.84 48.31
CA ASP A 1124 -18.19 27.09 48.89
C ASP A 1124 -19.53 27.55 48.28
N ILE A 1125 -20.58 26.72 48.40
CA ILE A 1125 -21.93 27.02 47.90
C ILE A 1125 -22.86 27.25 49.08
N SER A 1126 -23.42 28.45 49.21
CA SER A 1126 -24.35 28.79 50.28
C SER A 1126 -25.61 27.92 50.21
N SER A 1127 -25.93 27.26 51.32
CA SER A 1127 -27.11 26.39 51.45
C SER A 1127 -28.45 27.15 51.38
N GLU A 1128 -28.45 28.47 51.58
CA GLU A 1128 -29.67 29.28 51.66
C GLU A 1128 -30.13 29.80 50.29
N ASN A 1129 -29.19 30.13 49.40
CA ASN A 1129 -29.49 30.84 48.15
C ASN A 1129 -28.72 30.31 46.92
N ASN A 1130 -27.95 29.22 47.07
CA ASN A 1130 -27.10 28.64 46.03
C ASN A 1130 -26.07 29.61 45.43
N ARG A 1131 -25.77 30.74 46.09
CA ARG A 1131 -24.70 31.67 45.69
C ARG A 1131 -23.34 31.09 46.08
N ILE A 1132 -22.34 31.38 45.27
CA ILE A 1132 -20.96 31.05 45.59
C ILE A 1132 -20.44 32.03 46.64
N GLN A 1133 -19.94 31.47 47.75
CA GLN A 1133 -19.34 32.20 48.87
C GLN A 1133 -17.89 31.74 49.10
N LEU A 1134 -17.11 32.56 49.80
CA LEU A 1134 -15.72 32.29 50.12
C LEU A 1134 -15.56 31.94 51.61
N VAL A 1135 -14.84 30.86 51.91
CA VAL A 1135 -14.57 30.36 53.28
C VAL A 1135 -13.07 30.19 53.54
N ASN A 1136 -12.64 30.24 54.79
CA ASN A 1136 -11.21 30.18 55.16
C ASN A 1136 -10.67 28.74 55.31
N SER A 1137 -11.53 27.72 55.40
CA SER A 1137 -11.11 26.33 55.59
C SER A 1137 -11.17 25.53 54.28
N LYS A 1138 -10.04 24.92 53.91
CA LYS A 1138 -9.94 24.01 52.76
C LYS A 1138 -10.83 22.78 52.93
N ASP A 1139 -11.03 22.30 54.15
CA ASP A 1139 -11.85 21.11 54.44
C ASP A 1139 -13.33 21.33 54.14
N THR A 1140 -13.80 22.58 54.19
CA THR A 1140 -15.18 22.96 53.87
C THR A 1140 -15.39 23.29 52.39
N ALA A 1141 -14.32 23.37 51.59
CA ALA A 1141 -14.40 23.75 50.19
C ALA A 1141 -15.11 22.70 49.34
N LYS A 1142 -15.83 23.15 48.31
CA LYS A 1142 -16.51 22.23 47.39
C LYS A 1142 -15.54 21.71 46.34
N ARG A 1143 -15.61 20.39 46.10
CA ARG A 1143 -14.95 19.73 44.97
C ARG A 1143 -15.76 20.00 43.72
N ILE A 1144 -15.20 20.78 42.83
CA ILE A 1144 -15.81 21.20 41.58
C ILE A 1144 -15.23 20.34 40.47
N ILE A 1145 -16.12 19.85 39.60
CA ILE A 1145 -15.75 19.17 38.36
C ILE A 1145 -15.45 20.24 37.32
N PHE A 1146 -14.28 20.17 36.71
CA PHE A 1146 -13.89 21.01 35.59
C PHE A 1146 -14.19 20.30 34.27
N ASN A 1147 -14.82 20.99 33.33
CA ASN A 1147 -15.09 20.47 31.98
C ASN A 1147 -15.06 21.63 30.97
N ASN A 1148 -15.13 21.36 29.67
CA ASN A 1148 -15.27 22.39 28.64
C ASN A 1148 -16.24 21.98 27.52
N ASP A 1149 -16.68 22.97 26.75
CA ASP A 1149 -17.40 22.76 25.51
C ASP A 1149 -16.38 22.54 24.37
N ILE A 1150 -16.60 21.53 23.54
CA ILE A 1150 -15.71 21.21 22.41
C ILE A 1150 -15.66 22.34 21.37
N PHE A 1151 -16.76 23.09 21.21
CA PHE A 1151 -16.86 24.19 20.25
C PHE A 1151 -16.38 25.54 20.83
N MET A 1152 -16.08 25.60 22.14
CA MET A 1152 -15.55 26.79 22.82
C MET A 1152 -14.25 26.42 23.58
N PRO A 1153 -13.14 26.18 22.86
CA PRO A 1153 -11.95 25.55 23.41
C PRO A 1153 -11.25 26.36 24.51
N ASN A 1154 -11.38 27.69 24.48
CA ASN A 1154 -10.79 28.62 25.45
C ASN A 1154 -11.74 28.94 26.63
N CYS A 1155 -12.84 28.18 26.74
CA CYS A 1155 -13.80 28.28 27.83
C CYS A 1155 -13.85 26.97 28.61
N LEU A 1156 -14.30 27.06 29.86
CA LEU A 1156 -14.56 25.93 30.73
C LEU A 1156 -15.89 26.11 31.47
N THR A 1157 -16.32 25.03 32.10
CA THR A 1157 -17.50 24.95 32.92
C THR A 1157 -17.10 24.37 34.28
N PHE A 1158 -17.76 24.87 35.32
CA PHE A 1158 -17.63 24.37 36.68
C PHE A 1158 -18.94 23.69 37.06
N ALA A 1159 -18.87 22.49 37.61
CA ALA A 1159 -20.06 21.79 38.07
C ALA A 1159 -19.89 21.17 39.47
N TYR A 1160 -20.97 21.15 40.24
CA TYR A 1160 -21.05 20.46 41.53
C TYR A 1160 -22.36 19.67 41.60
N ASN A 1161 -22.29 18.36 41.86
CA ASN A 1161 -23.45 17.46 41.90
C ASN A 1161 -24.39 17.63 40.68
N ASN A 1162 -23.83 17.64 39.48
CA ASN A 1162 -24.53 17.87 38.20
C ASN A 1162 -25.23 19.22 38.06
N LYS A 1163 -24.88 20.21 38.90
CA LYS A 1163 -25.33 21.60 38.76
C LYS A 1163 -24.20 22.49 38.29
N TYR A 1164 -24.41 23.20 37.19
CA TYR A 1164 -23.40 24.12 36.64
C TYR A 1164 -23.35 25.42 37.45
N LEU A 1165 -22.15 25.96 37.59
CA LEU A 1165 -21.97 27.32 38.10
C LEU A 1165 -22.17 28.30 36.95
N SER A 1166 -23.01 29.30 37.16
CA SER A 1166 -23.41 30.30 36.17
C SER A 1166 -23.48 31.69 36.77
N LEU A 1167 -23.57 32.67 35.88
CA LEU A 1167 -23.83 34.04 36.26
C LEU A 1167 -25.34 34.29 36.41
N SER A 1168 -25.75 34.87 37.54
CA SER A 1168 -27.16 35.14 37.83
C SER A 1168 -27.75 36.24 36.94
N LEU A 1169 -29.07 36.27 36.86
CA LEU A 1169 -29.79 37.48 36.44
C LEU A 1169 -29.38 38.65 37.33
N ARG A 1170 -29.46 39.86 36.78
CA ARG A 1170 -29.07 41.08 37.47
C ARG A 1170 -29.92 41.27 38.72
N ASP A 1171 -29.24 41.37 39.87
CA ASP A 1171 -29.82 41.65 41.18
C ASP A 1171 -29.20 42.95 41.70
N ARG A 1172 -29.99 44.03 41.69
CA ARG A 1172 -29.53 45.41 41.90
C ARG A 1172 -28.47 45.83 40.86
N ASN A 1173 -27.21 45.99 41.29
CA ASN A 1173 -26.05 46.36 40.47
C ASN A 1173 -25.04 45.21 40.35
N TYR A 1174 -25.44 43.99 40.73
CA TYR A 1174 -24.58 42.81 40.80
C TYR A 1174 -25.17 41.67 39.98
N ASN A 1175 -24.30 40.90 39.33
CA ASN A 1175 -24.62 39.59 38.81
C ASN A 1175 -23.79 38.58 39.60
N TRP A 1176 -24.44 37.74 40.38
CA TRP A 1176 -23.78 36.83 41.33
C TRP A 1176 -23.35 35.54 40.64
N MET A 1177 -22.24 34.95 41.07
CA MET A 1177 -21.93 33.57 40.72
C MET A 1177 -22.83 32.63 41.53
N ILE A 1178 -23.57 31.75 40.86
CA ILE A 1178 -24.56 30.85 41.46
C ILE A 1178 -24.38 29.42 40.95
N CYS A 1179 -24.79 28.42 41.74
CA CYS A 1179 -24.80 27.01 41.34
C CYS A 1179 -26.25 26.54 41.15
N ASN A 1180 -26.75 26.52 39.91
CA ASN A 1180 -28.15 26.22 39.62
C ASN A 1180 -28.35 25.67 38.19
N ASN A 1181 -29.39 24.84 38.01
CA ASN A 1181 -29.84 24.29 36.73
C ASN A 1181 -31.18 24.91 36.29
N ASN A 1182 -31.38 26.20 36.56
CA ASN A 1182 -32.64 26.85 36.23
C ASN A 1182 -32.71 27.14 34.72
N ASP A 1183 -33.74 26.66 34.03
CA ASP A 1183 -33.90 26.83 32.57
C ASP A 1183 -33.96 28.30 32.12
N ASN A 1184 -34.20 29.22 33.05
CA ASN A 1184 -34.23 30.67 32.80
C ASN A 1184 -32.84 31.32 32.68
N ILE A 1185 -31.75 30.61 32.98
CA ILE A 1185 -30.38 31.13 32.83
C ILE A 1185 -29.87 30.78 31.43
N PRO A 1186 -29.38 31.76 30.63
CA PRO A 1186 -28.86 31.49 29.31
C PRO A 1186 -27.67 30.52 29.35
N LYS A 1187 -27.62 29.58 28.40
CA LYS A 1187 -26.54 28.58 28.33
C LYS A 1187 -25.13 29.20 28.33
N ALA A 1188 -24.98 30.34 27.65
CA ALA A 1188 -23.75 31.11 27.59
C ALA A 1188 -23.22 31.54 28.97
N ALA A 1189 -24.08 31.71 29.98
CA ALA A 1189 -23.69 32.10 31.33
C ALA A 1189 -23.00 30.98 32.12
N HIS A 1190 -23.05 29.72 31.64
CA HIS A 1190 -22.31 28.59 32.21
C HIS A 1190 -20.85 28.54 31.75
N LEU A 1191 -20.49 29.27 30.69
CA LEU A 1191 -19.15 29.31 30.13
C LEU A 1191 -18.30 30.37 30.83
N TRP A 1192 -17.12 29.95 31.25
CA TRP A 1192 -16.13 30.78 31.94
C TRP A 1192 -14.79 30.71 31.24
N ALA A 1193 -14.01 31.79 31.29
CA ALA A 1193 -12.65 31.84 30.76
C ALA A 1193 -11.68 32.29 31.86
N LEU A 1194 -10.55 31.60 31.98
CA LEU A 1194 -9.46 31.97 32.87
C LEU A 1194 -8.38 32.68 32.06
N LYS A 1195 -7.85 33.79 32.56
CA LYS A 1195 -6.75 34.54 31.93
C LYS A 1195 -5.54 34.54 32.85
N GLY A 1196 -4.39 34.07 32.38
CA GLY A 1196 -3.15 34.07 33.16
C GLY A 1196 -2.71 35.49 33.52
N ILE A 1197 -2.19 35.68 34.73
CA ILE A 1197 -1.63 36.95 35.24
C ILE A 1197 -0.11 36.92 35.20
#